data_AF-A0A2V6MX54-F1
#
_entry.id   AF-A0A2V6MX54-F1
#
_cell.length_a   1.000
_cell.length_b   1.000
_cell.length_c   1.000
_cell.angle_alpha   90.00
_cell.angle_beta   90.00
_cell.angle_gamma   90.00
#
_symmetry.space_group_name_H-M   'P 1'
#
loop_
_entity.id
_entity.type
_entity.pdbx_description
1 polymer ?
#
loop_
_entity_poly.entity_id
_entity_poly.type
_entity_poly.pdbx_seq_one_letter_code
_entity_poly.pdbx_strand_id
1 'polypeptide(L)'
;MPKASHPFTALLQKRVVVLDGAMGTTLQRLGLSEADYRGERFRNWKGKDLKGAIELLLLTKPEAVEHVHEEYLRAGADVIETNTFSATTIGLQEFLFDGKPNNGRKDPEFFECVVSDVGLRETVREINNTAARMAREAADRVSNETGEQRFVAGALGPLPVTASLSPDVNDPGFRAVTFDQIKQSYRDQIDALLAGGVDLLLVETVFDTLNAKAALFAIAEAFEKNPVPLIVSGTITDRSGRTLSGQTLEAFLTSITHANPLMVGLNCALGPDEMASFVEELARVAPTFVSAYPNAGLPDPLSETGFPETPDTFAPKVLRWVRNGWLNMVGGCCGTTPAHIAAFAKQARELPPRALPQNARSRSDHQSAIRDPQSASSLRLSGLEPLDLTRDFGFAVIGERTNITGSPKFSKLILAGDFEGAVAVARQQVANGANIIDINVDEGMLNSEATMTRFLNLVSSEPEIARVPIMIDSSKWSVIEAGLKCAQGKSVVNSISLKNGEEEFLRQARLVRRYGAAVIVMAFDERGQADNLQRRIEICQRAYELLRQRLDFPASDIIFDPNVLTVATGLEEHRNYAVDFIEVTRWIKENLPGTRVSGGISNVSFSFRGNNAVREAMHAAFLYHAIRAGLDMGIVNAGQLAVYEEIEPELRERVEDVLLNRRDDATERLVDFADRVKVKVKEQVQEKAWRSSSVEERLKHALVQGVVDFIESDTEEARRKFPKPLQVIEGPLMAGMSVVGDLFGAGKMFLPQVVKSARVMKKAVAYLMPFMEAEKTAGAKPQARIVMATVKGDVHDIGKNIVGVVLQCNNYEVIDLGVMVPAAKILETARAVNADIVG
;
A
#
# COMPACT_ATOMS: atom_id res chain seq x y z
N MET A 1 -3.13 15.37 33.12
CA MET A 1 -3.97 14.20 33.47
C MET A 1 -4.16 13.38 32.21
N PRO A 2 -3.93 12.07 32.19
CA PRO A 2 -4.29 11.26 31.02
C PRO A 2 -5.80 11.40 30.80
N LYS A 3 -6.24 11.73 29.58
CA LYS A 3 -7.67 11.73 29.23
C LYS A 3 -8.23 10.35 29.64
N ALA A 4 -9.33 10.33 30.40
CA ALA A 4 -9.99 9.09 30.74
C ALA A 4 -10.29 8.33 29.44
N SER A 5 -9.89 7.05 29.37
CA SER A 5 -10.12 6.22 28.18
C SER A 5 -11.62 6.11 27.91
N HIS A 6 -12.04 6.26 26.65
CA HIS A 6 -13.44 6.12 26.24
C HIS A 6 -14.04 4.81 26.79
N PRO A 7 -15.30 4.78 27.28
CA PRO A 7 -15.90 3.57 27.87
C PRO A 7 -15.84 2.34 26.98
N PHE A 8 -16.04 2.53 25.67
CA PHE A 8 -15.89 1.46 24.67
C PHE A 8 -14.48 0.84 24.65
N THR A 9 -13.43 1.68 24.71
CA THR A 9 -12.04 1.21 24.76
C THR A 9 -11.76 0.41 26.03
N ALA A 10 -12.30 0.86 27.17
CA ALA A 10 -12.18 0.12 28.43
C ALA A 10 -12.90 -1.24 28.37
N LEU A 11 -14.02 -1.33 27.64
CA LEU A 11 -14.74 -2.59 27.45
C LEU A 11 -13.93 -3.60 26.62
N LEU A 12 -13.35 -3.15 25.50
CA LEU A 12 -12.51 -3.98 24.61
C LEU A 12 -11.28 -4.60 25.30
N GLN A 13 -10.76 -3.93 26.33
CA GLN A 13 -9.65 -4.43 27.14
C GLN A 13 -10.08 -5.48 28.16
N LYS A 14 -11.34 -5.44 28.60
CA LYS A 14 -11.88 -6.32 29.64
C LYS A 14 -12.41 -7.64 29.08
N ARG A 15 -13.09 -7.60 27.93
CA ARG A 15 -13.71 -8.76 27.30
C ARG A 15 -13.88 -8.57 25.81
N VAL A 16 -14.23 -9.65 25.11
CA VAL A 16 -14.68 -9.56 23.72
C VAL A 16 -16.04 -8.87 23.67
N VAL A 17 -16.16 -7.92 22.76
CA VAL A 17 -17.38 -7.17 22.46
C VAL A 17 -18.17 -7.89 21.36
N VAL A 18 -19.49 -7.89 21.48
CA VAL A 18 -20.41 -8.49 20.50
C VAL A 18 -21.02 -7.37 19.65
N LEU A 19 -20.76 -7.38 18.36
CA LEU A 19 -21.46 -6.57 17.36
C LEU A 19 -22.74 -7.31 16.93
N ASP A 20 -23.74 -6.57 16.44
CA ASP A 20 -24.97 -7.13 15.89
C ASP A 20 -24.75 -7.92 14.59
N GLY A 21 -25.86 -8.33 13.99
CA GLY A 21 -25.91 -9.02 12.70
C GLY A 21 -26.47 -8.12 11.60
N ALA A 22 -26.83 -8.71 10.46
CA ALA A 22 -27.33 -7.94 9.33
C ALA A 22 -28.69 -7.26 9.59
N MET A 23 -28.73 -5.94 9.42
CA MET A 23 -29.96 -5.14 9.33
C MET A 23 -30.75 -5.47 8.05
N GLY A 24 -30.07 -5.39 6.89
CA GLY A 24 -30.72 -5.51 5.58
C GLY A 24 -31.44 -6.84 5.35
N THR A 25 -30.76 -7.98 5.56
CA THR A 25 -31.39 -9.30 5.38
C THR A 25 -32.47 -9.59 6.42
N THR A 26 -32.43 -8.96 7.59
CA THR A 26 -33.46 -9.11 8.62
C THR A 26 -34.72 -8.33 8.25
N LEU A 27 -34.59 -7.08 7.78
CA LEU A 27 -35.71 -6.28 7.27
C LEU A 27 -36.35 -6.92 6.03
N GLN A 28 -35.56 -7.52 5.13
CA GLN A 28 -36.09 -8.21 3.95
C GLN A 28 -37.02 -9.39 4.30
N ARG A 29 -36.79 -10.08 5.43
CA ARG A 29 -37.64 -11.18 5.90
C ARG A 29 -39.02 -10.75 6.37
N LEU A 30 -39.19 -9.46 6.68
CA LEU A 30 -40.51 -8.90 7.03
C LEU A 30 -41.45 -8.80 5.82
N GLY A 31 -40.98 -9.13 4.60
CA GLY A 31 -41.83 -9.19 3.41
C GLY A 31 -42.37 -7.83 2.96
N LEU A 32 -41.66 -6.74 3.27
CA LEU A 32 -42.10 -5.37 3.02
C LEU A 32 -42.34 -5.12 1.52
N SER A 33 -43.45 -4.42 1.25
CA SER A 33 -43.92 -4.07 -0.09
C SER A 33 -43.36 -2.72 -0.54
N GLU A 34 -43.43 -2.41 -1.83
CA GLU A 34 -43.05 -1.09 -2.36
C GLU A 34 -43.79 0.07 -1.67
N ALA A 35 -45.05 -0.15 -1.29
CA ALA A 35 -45.85 0.85 -0.58
C ALA A 35 -45.26 1.18 0.81
N ASP A 36 -44.65 0.20 1.48
CA ASP A 36 -43.99 0.39 2.77
C ASP A 36 -42.73 1.28 2.64
N TYR A 37 -41.95 1.10 1.57
CA TYR A 37 -40.77 1.94 1.29
C TYR A 37 -41.15 3.36 0.86
N ARG A 38 -42.28 3.52 0.17
CA ARG A 38 -42.77 4.85 -0.23
C ARG A 38 -43.38 5.62 0.93
N GLY A 39 -44.11 4.94 1.80
CA GLY A 39 -44.89 5.56 2.87
C GLY A 39 -45.77 6.70 2.37
N GLU A 40 -46.07 7.66 3.24
CA GLU A 40 -46.82 8.84 2.84
C GLU A 40 -45.99 9.83 2.03
N ARG A 41 -44.72 10.01 2.42
CA ARG A 41 -43.80 11.03 1.88
C ARG A 41 -43.47 10.81 0.41
N PHE A 42 -43.22 9.58 -0.01
CA PHE A 42 -42.80 9.26 -1.38
C PHE A 42 -43.90 8.56 -2.19
N ARG A 43 -45.16 8.63 -1.73
CA ARG A 43 -46.33 8.02 -2.40
C ARG A 43 -46.44 8.42 -3.88
N ASN A 44 -46.11 9.67 -4.19
CA ASN A 44 -46.20 10.25 -5.54
C ASN A 44 -44.85 10.29 -6.28
N TRP A 45 -43.82 9.60 -5.78
CA TRP A 45 -42.50 9.53 -6.43
C TRP A 45 -42.63 8.93 -7.84
N LYS A 46 -42.08 9.62 -8.84
CA LYS A 46 -42.19 9.25 -10.26
C LYS A 46 -40.95 8.54 -10.82
N GLY A 47 -39.89 8.42 -10.01
CA GLY A 47 -38.67 7.71 -10.40
C GLY A 47 -38.81 6.20 -10.22
N LYS A 48 -37.67 5.52 -10.05
CA LYS A 48 -37.57 4.09 -9.80
C LYS A 48 -38.30 3.69 -8.50
N ASP A 49 -38.70 2.43 -8.42
CA ASP A 49 -39.16 1.81 -7.18
C ASP A 49 -38.14 1.96 -6.05
N LEU A 50 -38.64 2.26 -4.86
CA LEU A 50 -37.85 2.57 -3.66
C LEU A 50 -37.52 1.31 -2.85
N LYS A 51 -38.19 0.19 -3.11
CA LYS A 51 -37.87 -1.10 -2.52
C LYS A 51 -36.41 -1.46 -2.81
N GLY A 52 -35.68 -1.70 -1.72
CA GLY A 52 -34.24 -1.97 -1.73
C GLY A 52 -33.42 -0.89 -1.02
N ALA A 53 -33.91 0.36 -0.95
CA ALA A 53 -33.31 1.42 -0.13
C ALA A 53 -33.80 1.30 1.32
N ILE A 54 -33.20 0.40 2.09
CA ILE A 54 -33.62 0.08 3.47
C ILE A 54 -33.50 1.28 4.42
N GLU A 55 -32.67 2.26 4.09
CA GLU A 55 -32.49 3.50 4.82
C GLU A 55 -33.76 4.36 4.80
N LEU A 56 -34.60 4.24 3.77
CA LEU A 56 -35.87 4.98 3.69
C LEU A 56 -36.89 4.53 4.74
N LEU A 57 -36.77 3.28 5.22
CA LEU A 57 -37.68 2.75 6.24
C LEU A 57 -37.54 3.50 7.56
N LEU A 58 -36.43 4.21 7.80
CA LEU A 58 -36.30 5.13 8.94
C LEU A 58 -37.33 6.27 8.92
N LEU A 59 -37.78 6.67 7.71
CA LEU A 59 -38.75 7.74 7.52
C LEU A 59 -40.17 7.22 7.29
N THR A 60 -40.30 6.04 6.67
CA THR A 60 -41.61 5.53 6.23
C THR A 60 -42.16 4.42 7.11
N LYS A 61 -41.30 3.65 7.78
CA LYS A 61 -41.66 2.51 8.63
C LYS A 61 -40.70 2.33 9.82
N PRO A 62 -40.50 3.37 10.64
CA PRO A 62 -39.47 3.41 11.69
C PRO A 62 -39.60 2.26 12.69
N GLU A 63 -40.82 1.81 12.97
CA GLU A 63 -41.10 0.72 13.92
C GLU A 63 -40.46 -0.61 13.50
N ALA A 64 -40.30 -0.85 12.20
CA ALA A 64 -39.64 -2.07 11.72
C ALA A 64 -38.13 -2.04 11.99
N VAL A 65 -37.50 -0.87 11.88
CA VAL A 65 -36.06 -0.69 12.13
C VAL A 65 -35.77 -0.73 13.63
N GLU A 66 -36.58 -0.04 14.44
CA GLU A 66 -36.48 -0.06 15.91
C GLU A 66 -36.60 -1.50 16.44
N HIS A 67 -37.57 -2.26 15.92
CA HIS A 67 -37.76 -3.65 16.32
C HIS A 67 -36.50 -4.51 16.09
N VAL A 68 -35.86 -4.39 14.92
CA VAL A 68 -34.64 -5.14 14.61
C VAL A 68 -33.49 -4.77 15.55
N HIS A 69 -33.32 -3.49 15.86
CA HIS A 69 -32.31 -3.06 16.85
C HIS A 69 -32.56 -3.68 18.23
N GLU A 70 -33.81 -3.65 18.70
CA GLU A 70 -34.17 -4.25 19.99
C GLU A 70 -33.92 -5.77 20.01
N GLU A 71 -34.23 -6.49 18.93
CA GLU A 71 -33.98 -7.93 18.84
C GLU A 71 -32.49 -8.25 18.97
N TYR A 72 -31.61 -7.50 18.28
CA TYR A 72 -30.17 -7.70 18.39
C TYR A 72 -29.61 -7.35 19.78
N LEU A 73 -30.06 -6.25 20.36
CA LEU A 73 -29.67 -5.86 21.72
C LEU A 73 -30.10 -6.92 22.75
N ARG A 74 -31.32 -7.46 22.62
CA ARG A 74 -31.84 -8.53 23.49
C ARG A 74 -31.15 -9.88 23.22
N ALA A 75 -30.69 -10.14 22.00
CA ALA A 75 -29.86 -11.29 21.66
C ALA A 75 -28.45 -11.23 22.28
N GLY A 76 -28.04 -10.07 22.80
CA GLY A 76 -26.75 -9.91 23.48
C GLY A 76 -25.72 -9.12 22.68
N ALA A 77 -26.12 -8.36 21.66
CA ALA A 77 -25.24 -7.35 21.06
C ALA A 77 -24.87 -6.27 22.09
N ASP A 78 -23.59 -5.93 22.15
CA ASP A 78 -23.06 -4.80 22.91
C ASP A 78 -23.04 -3.52 22.08
N VAL A 79 -22.86 -3.68 20.77
CA VAL A 79 -22.82 -2.62 19.76
C VAL A 79 -23.87 -2.94 18.70
N ILE A 80 -24.66 -1.95 18.32
CA ILE A 80 -25.53 -2.01 17.14
C ILE A 80 -25.09 -1.00 16.09
N GLU A 81 -25.20 -1.36 14.83
CA GLU A 81 -24.95 -0.48 13.69
C GLU A 81 -26.18 0.36 13.37
N THR A 82 -26.03 1.64 13.02
CA THR A 82 -27.13 2.44 12.47
C THR A 82 -27.55 1.89 11.11
N ASN A 83 -28.85 1.95 10.77
CA ASN A 83 -29.36 1.58 9.44
C ASN A 83 -29.00 2.66 8.38
N THR A 84 -27.70 2.83 8.10
CA THR A 84 -27.14 3.92 7.30
C THR A 84 -26.12 3.47 6.26
N PHE A 85 -26.08 2.18 5.94
CA PHE A 85 -25.09 1.58 5.04
C PHE A 85 -24.96 2.35 3.72
N SER A 86 -26.07 2.66 3.07
CA SER A 86 -26.13 3.40 1.79
C SER A 86 -26.59 4.86 1.96
N ALA A 87 -26.70 5.38 3.18
CA ALA A 87 -27.32 6.68 3.50
C ALA A 87 -26.42 7.86 3.13
N THR A 88 -26.03 7.97 1.87
CA THR A 88 -25.22 9.05 1.30
C THR A 88 -25.88 9.57 0.04
N THR A 89 -25.50 10.76 -0.43
CA THR A 89 -26.04 11.30 -1.69
C THR A 89 -25.75 10.37 -2.87
N ILE A 90 -24.52 9.83 -2.96
CA ILE A 90 -24.13 8.90 -4.04
C ILE A 90 -24.79 7.54 -3.86
N GLY A 91 -24.94 7.06 -2.61
CA GLY A 91 -25.60 5.78 -2.32
C GLY A 91 -27.09 5.78 -2.67
N LEU A 92 -27.81 6.87 -2.36
CA LEU A 92 -29.25 6.98 -2.59
C LEU A 92 -29.64 7.59 -3.94
N GLN A 93 -28.68 7.99 -4.78
CA GLN A 93 -28.97 8.69 -6.04
C GLN A 93 -29.91 7.90 -6.97
N GLU A 94 -29.77 6.57 -7.07
CA GLU A 94 -30.65 5.78 -7.95
C GLU A 94 -32.11 5.74 -7.49
N PHE A 95 -32.36 6.07 -6.22
CA PHE A 95 -33.67 6.02 -5.58
C PHE A 95 -34.30 7.41 -5.45
N LEU A 96 -33.49 8.44 -5.17
CA LEU A 96 -33.97 9.76 -4.77
C LEU A 96 -33.51 10.91 -5.67
N PHE A 97 -32.78 10.63 -6.76
CA PHE A 97 -32.33 11.64 -7.70
C PHE A 97 -32.90 11.37 -9.11
N ASP A 98 -33.67 12.31 -9.65
CA ASP A 98 -34.32 12.20 -10.98
C ASP A 98 -33.46 12.78 -12.12
N GLY A 99 -32.28 13.31 -11.79
CA GLY A 99 -31.35 13.81 -12.80
C GLY A 99 -30.84 12.69 -13.71
N LYS A 100 -30.61 13.02 -14.99
CA LYS A 100 -30.07 12.08 -15.98
C LYS A 100 -28.66 12.52 -16.40
N PRO A 101 -27.78 11.57 -16.74
CA PRO A 101 -26.47 11.92 -17.28
C PRO A 101 -26.61 12.59 -18.64
N ASN A 102 -25.92 13.73 -18.84
CA ASN A 102 -25.98 14.52 -20.07
C ASN A 102 -25.57 13.71 -21.31
N ASN A 103 -24.58 12.83 -21.17
CA ASN A 103 -23.98 12.05 -22.26
C ASN A 103 -24.35 10.55 -22.19
N GLY A 104 -25.40 10.19 -21.44
CA GLY A 104 -25.80 8.79 -21.22
C GLY A 104 -24.85 7.99 -20.32
N ARG A 105 -23.77 8.61 -19.83
CA ARG A 105 -22.75 8.02 -18.95
C ARG A 105 -22.74 8.74 -17.60
N LYS A 106 -22.79 8.00 -16.49
CA LYS A 106 -22.58 8.57 -15.15
C LYS A 106 -21.09 8.92 -14.99
N ASP A 107 -20.77 10.20 -15.11
CA ASP A 107 -19.42 10.76 -15.07
C ASP A 107 -19.29 11.80 -13.94
N PRO A 108 -18.11 12.41 -13.74
CA PRO A 108 -17.94 13.40 -12.68
C PRO A 108 -18.92 14.57 -12.75
N GLU A 109 -19.36 14.99 -13.94
CA GLU A 109 -20.34 16.08 -14.07
C GLU A 109 -21.72 15.64 -13.55
N PHE A 110 -22.16 14.43 -13.88
CA PHE A 110 -23.39 13.86 -13.33
C PHE A 110 -23.34 13.78 -11.80
N PHE A 111 -22.25 13.26 -11.24
CA PHE A 111 -22.14 13.12 -9.78
C PHE A 111 -21.95 14.47 -9.07
N GLU A 112 -21.46 15.50 -9.75
CA GLU A 112 -21.44 16.86 -9.21
C GLU A 112 -22.87 17.36 -8.96
N CYS A 113 -23.80 17.10 -9.89
CA CYS A 113 -25.21 17.40 -9.70
C CYS A 113 -25.81 16.60 -8.53
N VAL A 114 -25.46 15.32 -8.40
CA VAL A 114 -25.92 14.46 -7.29
C VAL A 114 -25.46 15.00 -5.94
N VAL A 115 -24.18 15.30 -5.77
CA VAL A 115 -23.63 15.74 -4.46
C VAL A 115 -23.98 17.18 -4.13
N SER A 116 -24.42 17.97 -5.11
CA SER A 116 -24.87 19.35 -4.93
C SER A 116 -26.39 19.50 -4.80
N ASP A 117 -27.17 18.44 -5.02
CA ASP A 117 -28.63 18.49 -4.93
C ASP A 117 -29.08 18.75 -3.49
N VAL A 118 -29.73 19.90 -3.27
CA VAL A 118 -30.11 20.35 -1.92
C VAL A 118 -31.12 19.41 -1.27
N GLY A 119 -32.13 18.96 -2.02
CA GLY A 119 -33.19 18.10 -1.49
C GLY A 119 -32.69 16.71 -1.09
N LEU A 120 -31.80 16.13 -1.90
CA LEU A 120 -31.14 14.87 -1.62
C LEU A 120 -30.23 14.99 -0.39
N ARG A 121 -29.43 16.05 -0.30
CA ARG A 121 -28.56 16.30 0.87
C ARG A 121 -29.36 16.47 2.16
N GLU A 122 -30.45 17.23 2.13
CA GLU A 122 -31.34 17.39 3.29
C GLU A 122 -31.95 16.05 3.72
N THR A 123 -32.45 15.27 2.75
CA THR A 123 -33.02 13.94 3.02
C THR A 123 -31.96 12.98 3.59
N VAL A 124 -30.75 12.97 3.04
CA VAL A 124 -29.62 12.17 3.56
C VAL A 124 -29.27 12.55 5.00
N ARG A 125 -29.19 13.84 5.32
CA ARG A 125 -28.92 14.30 6.69
C ARG A 125 -30.03 13.89 7.65
N GLU A 126 -31.28 14.02 7.24
CA GLU A 126 -32.45 13.61 8.03
C GLU A 126 -32.45 12.10 8.33
N ILE A 127 -32.20 11.27 7.31
CA ILE A 127 -32.09 9.81 7.45
C ILE A 127 -31.02 9.45 8.48
N ASN A 128 -29.81 9.98 8.33
CA ASN A 128 -28.70 9.63 9.23
C ASN A 128 -28.92 10.13 10.66
N ASN A 129 -29.46 11.34 10.83
CA ASN A 129 -29.78 11.84 12.16
C ASN A 129 -30.87 10.99 12.84
N THR A 130 -31.90 10.61 12.09
CA THR A 130 -32.98 9.74 12.58
C THR A 130 -32.46 8.36 12.95
N ALA A 131 -31.60 7.77 12.12
CA ALA A 131 -30.97 6.48 12.38
C ALA A 131 -30.17 6.48 13.68
N ALA A 132 -29.30 7.47 13.85
CA ALA A 132 -28.45 7.61 15.02
C ALA A 132 -29.29 7.78 16.30
N ARG A 133 -30.31 8.64 16.26
CA ARG A 133 -31.21 8.86 17.40
C ARG A 133 -32.03 7.62 17.76
N MET A 134 -32.61 6.95 16.77
CA MET A 134 -33.38 5.72 16.99
C MET A 134 -32.53 4.62 17.61
N ALA A 135 -31.34 4.38 17.06
CA ALA A 135 -30.40 3.40 17.59
C ALA A 135 -29.96 3.77 19.02
N ARG A 136 -29.72 5.07 19.29
CA ARG A 136 -29.40 5.58 20.64
C ARG A 136 -30.52 5.29 21.62
N GLU A 137 -31.75 5.64 21.27
CA GLU A 137 -32.93 5.44 22.12
C GLU A 137 -33.14 3.95 22.44
N ALA A 138 -32.95 3.06 21.47
CA ALA A 138 -33.01 1.61 21.68
C ALA A 138 -31.87 1.11 22.59
N ALA A 139 -30.64 1.55 22.34
CA ALA A 139 -29.46 1.20 23.14
C ALA A 139 -29.61 1.66 24.60
N ASP A 140 -30.07 2.89 24.83
CA ASP A 140 -30.28 3.46 26.15
C ASP A 140 -31.41 2.74 26.90
N ARG A 141 -32.52 2.42 26.21
CA ARG A 141 -33.63 1.64 26.76
C ARG A 141 -33.14 0.29 27.29
N VAL A 142 -32.44 -0.49 26.47
CA VAL A 142 -31.91 -1.80 26.87
C VAL A 142 -30.81 -1.66 27.92
N SER A 143 -29.99 -0.61 27.85
CA SER A 143 -28.98 -0.35 28.89
C SER A 143 -29.63 -0.10 30.26
N ASN A 144 -30.70 0.68 30.30
CA ASN A 144 -31.45 0.96 31.53
C ASN A 144 -32.19 -0.28 32.06
N GLU A 145 -32.72 -1.13 31.17
CA GLU A 145 -33.37 -2.40 31.55
C GLU A 145 -32.39 -3.43 32.11
N THR A 146 -31.21 -3.56 31.50
CA THR A 146 -30.25 -4.64 31.81
C THR A 146 -29.14 -4.22 32.77
N GLY A 147 -28.89 -2.92 32.91
CA GLY A 147 -27.73 -2.37 33.61
C GLY A 147 -26.41 -2.53 32.86
N GLU A 148 -26.41 -3.15 31.68
CA GLU A 148 -25.22 -3.27 30.84
C GLU A 148 -25.19 -2.15 29.80
N GLN A 149 -24.07 -1.44 29.69
CA GLN A 149 -23.91 -0.38 28.70
C GLN A 149 -23.95 -0.95 27.26
N ARG A 150 -24.69 -0.28 26.38
CA ARG A 150 -24.78 -0.54 24.94
C ARG A 150 -24.22 0.64 24.15
N PHE A 151 -23.70 0.35 22.96
CA PHE A 151 -23.08 1.35 22.10
C PHE A 151 -23.73 1.39 20.71
N VAL A 152 -23.69 2.55 20.08
CA VAL A 152 -24.18 2.76 18.70
C VAL A 152 -23.02 3.10 17.78
N ALA A 153 -22.86 2.29 16.75
CA ALA A 153 -21.92 2.50 15.65
C ALA A 153 -22.61 3.22 14.49
N GLY A 154 -22.18 4.45 14.18
CA GLY A 154 -22.56 5.13 12.96
C GLY A 154 -21.92 4.42 11.77
N ALA A 155 -22.69 3.61 11.05
CA ALA A 155 -22.23 2.80 9.93
C ALA A 155 -22.09 3.63 8.66
N LEU A 156 -20.90 3.61 8.05
CA LEU A 156 -20.58 4.18 6.75
C LEU A 156 -20.22 3.02 5.81
N GLY A 157 -21.21 2.58 5.02
CA GLY A 157 -21.00 1.58 4.00
C GLY A 157 -20.32 2.15 2.75
N PRO A 158 -19.91 1.28 1.82
CA PRO A 158 -19.24 1.68 0.60
C PRO A 158 -20.24 2.28 -0.39
N LEU A 159 -19.74 3.12 -1.30
CA LEU A 159 -20.53 3.68 -2.39
C LEU A 159 -20.65 2.69 -3.56
N PRO A 160 -21.70 2.77 -4.40
CA PRO A 160 -21.88 1.93 -5.59
C PRO A 160 -20.92 2.26 -6.75
N VAL A 161 -19.82 2.95 -6.47
CA VAL A 161 -18.84 3.48 -7.42
C VAL A 161 -17.43 3.27 -6.88
N THR A 162 -16.46 3.14 -7.77
CA THR A 162 -15.04 3.04 -7.43
C THR A 162 -14.30 4.32 -7.82
N ALA A 163 -13.43 4.81 -6.94
CA ALA A 163 -12.46 5.85 -7.25
C ALA A 163 -11.14 5.27 -7.78
N SER A 164 -10.77 4.05 -7.38
CA SER A 164 -9.51 3.43 -7.83
C SER A 164 -9.60 2.70 -9.16
N LEU A 165 -10.80 2.27 -9.57
CA LEU A 165 -11.04 1.47 -10.78
C LEU A 165 -11.95 2.20 -11.78
N SER A 166 -11.69 2.00 -13.07
CA SER A 166 -12.61 2.44 -14.13
C SER A 166 -13.80 1.48 -14.24
N PRO A 167 -15.04 1.98 -14.32
CA PRO A 167 -16.21 1.17 -14.69
C PRO A 167 -16.27 0.87 -16.20
N ASP A 168 -15.41 1.47 -17.02
CA ASP A 168 -15.36 1.28 -18.47
C ASP A 168 -14.07 0.57 -18.87
N VAL A 169 -14.21 -0.67 -19.31
CA VAL A 169 -13.09 -1.54 -19.71
C VAL A 169 -12.33 -0.96 -20.91
N ASN A 170 -12.99 -0.16 -21.76
CA ASN A 170 -12.36 0.44 -22.93
C ASN A 170 -11.63 1.75 -22.62
N ASP A 171 -11.87 2.34 -21.44
CA ASP A 171 -11.16 3.53 -20.97
C ASP A 171 -10.64 3.31 -19.54
N PRO A 172 -9.47 2.67 -19.37
CA PRO A 172 -8.92 2.35 -18.05
C PRO A 172 -8.60 3.60 -17.19
N GLY A 173 -8.44 4.77 -17.81
CA GLY A 173 -8.17 6.02 -17.10
C GLY A 173 -9.42 6.80 -16.69
N PHE A 174 -10.62 6.36 -17.08
CA PHE A 174 -11.88 7.00 -16.69
C PHE A 174 -12.23 6.71 -15.22
N ARG A 175 -12.84 7.67 -14.53
CA ARG A 175 -13.47 7.47 -13.22
C ARG A 175 -14.85 8.11 -13.23
N ALA A 176 -15.84 7.39 -12.70
CA ALA A 176 -17.21 7.89 -12.62
C ALA A 176 -17.34 9.04 -11.62
N VAL A 177 -16.56 9.00 -10.53
CA VAL A 177 -16.61 9.97 -9.44
C VAL A 177 -15.22 10.49 -9.12
N THR A 178 -15.16 11.68 -8.52
CA THR A 178 -13.93 12.25 -7.97
C THR A 178 -13.83 12.03 -6.46
N PHE A 179 -12.61 12.11 -5.94
CA PHE A 179 -12.35 12.05 -4.50
C PHE A 179 -13.16 13.09 -3.71
N ASP A 180 -13.28 14.31 -4.22
CA ASP A 180 -14.00 15.39 -3.52
C ASP A 180 -15.51 15.15 -3.47
N GLN A 181 -16.09 14.56 -4.52
CA GLN A 181 -17.50 14.18 -4.54
C GLN A 181 -17.79 13.08 -3.52
N ILE A 182 -16.92 12.07 -3.44
CA ILE A 182 -17.03 11.01 -2.43
C ILE A 182 -16.90 11.60 -1.02
N LYS A 183 -15.88 12.45 -0.79
CA LYS A 183 -15.65 13.15 0.48
C LYS A 183 -16.87 13.96 0.89
N GLN A 184 -17.47 14.72 -0.03
CA GLN A 184 -18.66 15.52 0.25
C GLN A 184 -19.87 14.63 0.59
N SER A 185 -20.05 13.53 -0.13
CA SER A 185 -21.13 12.57 0.13
C SER A 185 -21.04 11.96 1.54
N TYR A 186 -19.85 11.54 1.96
CA TYR A 186 -19.62 11.08 3.33
C TYR A 186 -19.69 12.19 4.36
N ARG A 187 -19.27 13.42 4.04
CA ARG A 187 -19.28 14.54 4.99
C ARG A 187 -20.70 14.82 5.51
N ASP A 188 -21.68 14.85 4.61
CA ASP A 188 -23.08 15.06 4.99
C ASP A 188 -23.61 13.94 5.91
N GLN A 189 -23.18 12.70 5.66
CA GLN A 189 -23.50 11.54 6.49
C GLN A 189 -22.87 11.64 7.89
N ILE A 190 -21.55 11.88 7.94
CA ILE A 190 -20.75 11.94 9.16
C ILE A 190 -21.28 13.02 10.10
N ASP A 191 -21.53 14.23 9.58
CA ASP A 191 -22.01 15.34 10.40
C ASP A 191 -23.38 15.02 11.02
N ALA A 192 -24.27 14.38 10.27
CA ALA A 192 -25.61 14.00 10.75
C ALA A 192 -25.56 12.86 11.80
N LEU A 193 -24.71 11.85 11.59
CA LEU A 193 -24.49 10.76 12.55
C LEU A 193 -23.93 11.28 13.87
N LEU A 194 -22.89 12.13 13.82
CA LEU A 194 -22.30 12.74 15.01
C LEU A 194 -23.30 13.63 15.75
N ALA A 195 -24.09 14.42 15.02
CA ALA A 195 -25.15 15.23 15.62
C ALA A 195 -26.28 14.37 16.24
N GLY A 196 -26.50 13.16 15.72
CA GLY A 196 -27.46 12.20 16.24
C GLY A 196 -26.98 11.41 17.46
N GLY A 197 -25.71 11.57 17.88
CA GLY A 197 -25.20 11.01 19.14
C GLY A 197 -24.71 9.56 19.05
N VAL A 198 -24.10 9.16 17.93
CA VAL A 198 -23.39 7.87 17.83
C VAL A 198 -22.17 7.82 18.78
N ASP A 199 -21.85 6.64 19.32
CA ASP A 199 -20.68 6.47 20.19
C ASP A 199 -19.38 6.30 19.42
N LEU A 200 -19.47 5.81 18.19
CA LEU A 200 -18.33 5.50 17.34
C LEU A 200 -18.73 5.57 15.86
N LEU A 201 -17.76 5.77 14.98
CA LEU A 201 -17.94 5.67 13.53
C LEU A 201 -17.32 4.36 13.02
N LEU A 202 -18.04 3.68 12.14
CA LEU A 202 -17.64 2.41 11.54
C LEU A 202 -17.62 2.58 10.02
N VAL A 203 -16.43 2.71 9.43
CA VAL A 203 -16.25 2.63 7.97
C VAL A 203 -16.13 1.16 7.61
N GLU A 204 -17.15 0.59 6.99
CA GLU A 204 -17.24 -0.85 6.80
C GLU A 204 -17.38 -1.27 5.34
N THR A 205 -17.20 -2.57 5.11
CA THR A 205 -17.29 -3.19 3.78
C THR A 205 -16.38 -2.50 2.76
N VAL A 206 -15.18 -2.09 3.19
CA VAL A 206 -14.24 -1.37 2.32
C VAL A 206 -13.69 -2.31 1.27
N PHE A 207 -14.23 -2.21 0.05
CA PHE A 207 -13.73 -2.91 -1.12
C PHE A 207 -12.81 -2.04 -2.00
N ASP A 208 -12.94 -0.70 -1.90
CA ASP A 208 -12.09 0.29 -2.56
C ASP A 208 -11.49 1.22 -1.51
N THR A 209 -10.18 1.10 -1.30
CA THR A 209 -9.46 1.86 -0.27
C THR A 209 -9.42 3.35 -0.58
N LEU A 210 -9.51 3.77 -1.85
CA LEU A 210 -9.52 5.19 -2.19
C LEU A 210 -10.85 5.86 -1.76
N ASN A 211 -11.98 5.15 -1.86
CA ASN A 211 -13.25 5.59 -1.29
C ASN A 211 -13.15 5.71 0.24
N ALA A 212 -12.54 4.72 0.91
CA ALA A 212 -12.34 4.79 2.34
C ALA A 212 -11.44 5.96 2.74
N LYS A 213 -10.35 6.23 2.01
CA LYS A 213 -9.51 7.42 2.25
C LYS A 213 -10.30 8.73 2.14
N ALA A 214 -11.24 8.84 1.22
CA ALA A 214 -12.12 10.01 1.13
C ALA A 214 -13.07 10.12 2.35
N ALA A 215 -13.62 9.00 2.84
CA ALA A 215 -14.38 8.98 4.09
C ALA A 215 -13.50 9.38 5.29
N LEU A 216 -12.30 8.80 5.41
CA LEU A 216 -11.34 9.09 6.48
C LEU A 216 -10.89 10.55 6.47
N PHE A 217 -10.74 11.16 5.29
CA PHE A 217 -10.47 12.59 5.16
C PHE A 217 -11.63 13.42 5.72
N ALA A 218 -12.88 13.11 5.34
CA ALA A 218 -14.06 13.80 5.86
C ALA A 218 -14.22 13.61 7.39
N ILE A 219 -13.91 12.42 7.91
CA ILE A 219 -13.89 12.11 9.34
C ILE A 219 -12.83 12.95 10.06
N ALA A 220 -11.62 13.04 9.52
CA ALA A 220 -10.54 13.84 10.11
C ALA A 220 -10.95 15.31 10.28
N GLU A 221 -11.67 15.88 9.31
CA GLU A 221 -12.24 17.23 9.41
C GLU A 221 -13.37 17.32 10.44
N ALA A 222 -14.17 16.27 10.63
CA ALA A 222 -15.28 16.27 11.60
C ALA A 222 -14.76 16.14 13.05
N PHE A 223 -13.70 15.34 13.22
CA PHE A 223 -13.07 15.06 14.51
C PHE A 223 -12.32 16.26 15.11
N GLU A 224 -12.09 17.33 14.35
CA GLU A 224 -11.59 18.59 14.91
C GLU A 224 -12.53 19.18 15.97
N LYS A 225 -13.83 18.83 15.91
CA LYS A 225 -14.84 19.29 16.87
C LYS A 225 -15.26 18.17 17.83
N ASN A 226 -15.68 17.03 17.29
CA ASN A 226 -16.32 15.94 18.04
C ASN A 226 -15.65 14.59 17.71
N PRO A 227 -14.49 14.26 18.30
CA PRO A 227 -13.82 13.00 18.05
C PRO A 227 -14.51 11.85 18.81
N VAL A 228 -14.84 10.80 18.09
CA VAL A 228 -15.32 9.51 18.63
C VAL A 228 -14.38 8.39 18.18
N PRO A 229 -14.38 7.21 18.84
CA PRO A 229 -13.69 6.04 18.33
C PRO A 229 -14.02 5.74 16.85
N LEU A 230 -12.98 5.40 16.09
CA LEU A 230 -13.09 5.02 14.69
C LEU A 230 -12.77 3.54 14.51
N ILE A 231 -13.64 2.83 13.80
CA ILE A 231 -13.43 1.46 13.34
C ILE A 231 -13.38 1.47 11.81
N VAL A 232 -12.43 0.73 11.23
CA VAL A 232 -12.35 0.56 9.77
C VAL A 232 -12.31 -0.93 9.44
N SER A 233 -13.30 -1.43 8.72
CA SER A 233 -13.43 -2.83 8.34
C SER A 233 -13.31 -3.00 6.82
N GLY A 234 -12.34 -3.81 6.40
CA GLY A 234 -12.11 -4.15 5.00
C GLY A 234 -12.93 -5.35 4.55
N THR A 235 -13.11 -5.49 3.24
CA THR A 235 -13.70 -6.70 2.64
C THR A 235 -12.74 -7.34 1.66
N ILE A 236 -12.39 -8.59 1.94
CA ILE A 236 -11.65 -9.46 1.03
C ILE A 236 -12.67 -10.20 0.17
N THR A 237 -12.59 -10.04 -1.15
CA THR A 237 -13.66 -10.48 -2.07
C THR A 237 -13.64 -11.98 -2.34
N ASP A 238 -12.47 -12.61 -2.26
CA ASP A 238 -12.30 -14.02 -2.57
C ASP A 238 -11.05 -14.61 -1.87
N ARG A 239 -10.74 -15.87 -2.19
CA ARG A 239 -9.61 -16.61 -1.63
C ARG A 239 -8.23 -16.07 -2.04
N SER A 240 -8.13 -15.10 -2.96
CA SER A 240 -6.87 -14.45 -3.31
C SER A 240 -6.31 -13.59 -2.18
N GLY A 241 -7.14 -13.20 -1.21
CA GLY A 241 -6.72 -12.36 -0.08
C GLY A 241 -6.57 -10.88 -0.44
N ARG A 242 -7.24 -10.43 -1.50
CA ARG A 242 -7.24 -9.04 -1.95
C ARG A 242 -8.62 -8.39 -1.83
N THR A 243 -8.63 -7.07 -1.68
CA THR A 243 -9.83 -6.24 -1.86
C THR A 243 -10.26 -6.26 -3.33
N LEU A 244 -11.47 -5.76 -3.65
CA LEU A 244 -11.92 -5.62 -5.04
C LEU A 244 -10.95 -4.76 -5.86
N SER A 245 -10.38 -3.73 -5.24
CA SER A 245 -9.37 -2.85 -5.82
C SER A 245 -7.95 -3.43 -5.84
N GLY A 246 -7.79 -4.72 -5.57
CA GLY A 246 -6.55 -5.48 -5.72
C GLY A 246 -5.53 -5.34 -4.58
N GLN A 247 -5.85 -4.64 -3.49
CA GLN A 247 -4.94 -4.46 -2.36
C GLN A 247 -4.86 -5.70 -1.48
N THR A 248 -3.64 -6.08 -1.08
CA THR A 248 -3.43 -7.04 0.00
C THR A 248 -3.84 -6.46 1.36
N LEU A 249 -4.10 -7.34 2.34
CA LEU A 249 -4.50 -6.92 3.68
C LEU A 249 -3.49 -5.97 4.35
N GLU A 250 -2.19 -6.28 4.30
CA GLU A 250 -1.15 -5.41 4.89
C GLU A 250 -1.03 -4.05 4.16
N ALA A 251 -1.22 -4.03 2.84
CA ALA A 251 -1.24 -2.79 2.05
C ALA A 251 -2.46 -1.92 2.40
N PHE A 252 -3.63 -2.54 2.55
CA PHE A 252 -4.85 -1.87 3.01
C PHE A 252 -4.64 -1.21 4.38
N LEU A 253 -4.14 -1.96 5.36
CA LEU A 253 -3.86 -1.44 6.70
C LEU A 253 -2.86 -0.28 6.68
N THR A 254 -1.80 -0.40 5.87
CA THR A 254 -0.80 0.67 5.70
C THR A 254 -1.45 1.95 5.13
N SER A 255 -2.37 1.79 4.19
CA SER A 255 -3.08 2.90 3.53
C SER A 255 -3.99 3.68 4.49
N ILE A 256 -4.59 3.02 5.48
CA ILE A 256 -5.57 3.63 6.40
C ILE A 256 -4.99 4.02 7.77
N THR A 257 -3.76 3.59 8.11
CA THR A 257 -3.17 3.77 9.46
C THR A 257 -3.10 5.25 9.88
N HIS A 258 -2.99 6.18 8.92
CA HIS A 258 -2.94 7.62 9.17
C HIS A 258 -4.17 8.17 9.89
N ALA A 259 -5.33 7.51 9.74
CA ALA A 259 -6.57 7.89 10.42
C ALA A 259 -6.61 7.48 11.90
N ASN A 260 -5.59 6.75 12.38
CA ASN A 260 -5.47 6.25 13.75
C ASN A 260 -6.75 5.53 14.25
N PRO A 261 -7.24 4.50 13.51
CA PRO A 261 -8.43 3.77 13.93
C PRO A 261 -8.19 3.09 15.29
N LEU A 262 -9.20 3.10 16.16
CA LEU A 262 -9.18 2.34 17.40
C LEU A 262 -9.11 0.83 17.10
N MET A 263 -9.79 0.41 16.04
CA MET A 263 -9.95 -0.99 15.66
C MET A 263 -9.96 -1.14 14.14
N VAL A 264 -9.37 -2.22 13.64
CA VAL A 264 -9.47 -2.63 12.24
C VAL A 264 -10.14 -3.99 12.14
N GLY A 265 -10.87 -4.24 11.06
CA GLY A 265 -11.64 -5.48 10.93
C GLY A 265 -11.74 -6.03 9.52
N LEU A 266 -12.39 -7.19 9.44
CA LEU A 266 -12.88 -7.77 8.20
C LEU A 266 -14.36 -8.13 8.30
N ASN A 267 -15.10 -7.85 7.23
CA ASN A 267 -16.52 -8.19 7.17
C ASN A 267 -17.01 -8.47 5.75
N CYS A 268 -18.18 -9.12 5.68
CA CYS A 268 -18.89 -9.45 4.45
C CYS A 268 -18.08 -10.37 3.50
N ALA A 269 -18.63 -10.59 2.30
CA ALA A 269 -18.16 -11.44 1.18
C ALA A 269 -17.95 -12.93 1.49
N LEU A 270 -17.29 -13.25 2.60
CA LEU A 270 -16.85 -14.58 2.97
C LEU A 270 -17.61 -15.10 4.21
N GLY A 271 -17.78 -16.42 4.27
CA GLY A 271 -18.21 -17.11 5.47
C GLY A 271 -17.07 -17.25 6.50
N PRO A 272 -17.36 -17.77 7.70
CA PRO A 272 -16.36 -17.93 8.75
C PRO A 272 -15.24 -18.92 8.40
N ASP A 273 -15.47 -19.91 7.54
CA ASP A 273 -14.40 -20.84 7.15
C ASP A 273 -13.43 -20.19 6.16
N GLU A 274 -13.95 -19.49 5.14
CA GLU A 274 -13.14 -18.80 4.14
C GLU A 274 -12.40 -17.59 4.71
N MET A 275 -12.99 -16.89 5.68
CA MET A 275 -12.39 -15.70 6.28
C MET A 275 -11.29 -16.02 7.31
N ALA A 276 -11.26 -17.24 7.85
CA ALA A 276 -10.42 -17.59 9.01
C ALA A 276 -8.93 -17.27 8.84
N SER A 277 -8.34 -17.57 7.69
CA SER A 277 -6.92 -17.28 7.43
C SER A 277 -6.60 -15.79 7.36
N PHE A 278 -7.57 -14.97 6.94
CA PHE A 278 -7.42 -13.52 6.86
C PHE A 278 -7.62 -12.87 8.24
N VAL A 279 -8.49 -13.42 9.09
CA VAL A 279 -8.62 -13.00 10.49
C VAL A 279 -7.34 -13.30 11.28
N GLU A 280 -6.76 -14.49 11.10
CA GLU A 280 -5.47 -14.85 11.70
C GLU A 280 -4.36 -13.88 11.27
N GLU A 281 -4.27 -13.60 9.97
CA GLU A 281 -3.31 -12.65 9.43
C GLU A 281 -3.53 -11.24 9.99
N LEU A 282 -4.77 -10.75 9.99
CA LEU A 282 -5.13 -9.46 10.57
C LEU A 282 -4.72 -9.38 12.04
N ALA A 283 -5.02 -10.41 12.83
CA ALA A 283 -4.64 -10.50 14.23
C ALA A 283 -3.12 -10.48 14.46
N ARG A 284 -2.33 -10.99 13.50
CA ARG A 284 -0.86 -10.94 13.57
C ARG A 284 -0.32 -9.55 13.26
N VAL A 285 -0.85 -8.87 12.23
CA VAL A 285 -0.24 -7.65 11.68
C VAL A 285 -0.84 -6.35 12.22
N ALA A 286 -2.08 -6.38 12.71
CA ALA A 286 -2.78 -5.19 13.17
C ALA A 286 -2.15 -4.62 14.45
N PRO A 287 -1.74 -3.34 14.46
CA PRO A 287 -1.25 -2.69 15.67
C PRO A 287 -2.37 -2.26 16.63
N THR A 288 -3.63 -2.40 16.24
CA THR A 288 -4.81 -1.92 16.97
C THR A 288 -5.71 -3.10 17.36
N PHE A 289 -6.87 -2.82 17.99
CA PHE A 289 -7.86 -3.86 18.25
C PHE A 289 -8.36 -4.47 16.93
N VAL A 290 -8.84 -5.72 16.97
CA VAL A 290 -9.30 -6.43 15.77
C VAL A 290 -10.76 -6.87 15.89
N SER A 291 -11.54 -6.66 14.83
CA SER A 291 -12.88 -7.21 14.66
C SER A 291 -13.01 -8.17 13.48
N ALA A 292 -13.97 -9.07 13.56
CA ALA A 292 -14.43 -9.83 12.41
C ALA A 292 -15.92 -10.15 12.51
N TYR A 293 -16.65 -9.97 11.41
CA TYR A 293 -18.08 -10.25 11.33
C TYR A 293 -18.44 -10.79 9.93
N PRO A 294 -18.35 -12.12 9.72
CA PRO A 294 -18.51 -12.75 8.42
C PRO A 294 -19.99 -12.91 8.04
N ASN A 295 -20.23 -13.26 6.78
CA ASN A 295 -21.56 -13.70 6.34
C ASN A 295 -21.91 -15.06 6.95
N ALA A 296 -23.21 -15.40 6.99
CA ALA A 296 -23.71 -16.72 7.36
C ALA A 296 -23.42 -17.78 6.27
N GLY A 297 -22.16 -17.91 5.88
CA GLY A 297 -21.70 -18.67 4.73
C GLY A 297 -21.65 -17.84 3.44
N LEU A 298 -21.23 -18.47 2.35
CA LEU A 298 -21.31 -17.85 1.03
C LEU A 298 -22.78 -17.75 0.59
N PRO A 299 -23.18 -16.71 -0.18
CA PRO A 299 -24.54 -16.60 -0.69
C PRO A 299 -24.98 -17.86 -1.45
N ASP A 300 -26.13 -18.41 -1.06
CA ASP A 300 -26.71 -19.61 -1.66
C ASP A 300 -28.18 -19.35 -1.99
N PRO A 301 -28.53 -19.13 -3.28
CA PRO A 301 -29.91 -18.90 -3.71
C PRO A 301 -30.87 -20.07 -3.43
N LEU A 302 -30.33 -21.27 -3.16
CA LEU A 302 -31.14 -22.46 -2.82
C LEU A 302 -31.44 -22.55 -1.33
N SER A 303 -30.73 -21.79 -0.49
CA SER A 303 -31.05 -21.68 0.93
C SER A 303 -32.33 -20.87 1.14
N GLU A 304 -33.17 -21.32 2.08
CA GLU A 304 -34.39 -20.62 2.51
C GLU A 304 -34.10 -19.18 2.96
N THR A 305 -32.91 -18.93 3.51
CA THR A 305 -32.51 -17.61 3.99
C THR A 305 -31.59 -16.85 3.02
N GLY A 306 -31.26 -17.47 1.88
CA GLY A 306 -30.20 -17.01 0.96
C GLY A 306 -28.78 -17.30 1.45
N PHE A 307 -28.64 -17.90 2.63
CA PHE A 307 -27.36 -18.19 3.28
C PHE A 307 -27.41 -19.57 4.00
N PRO A 308 -26.38 -20.42 3.87
CA PRO A 308 -26.46 -21.81 4.31
C PRO A 308 -26.18 -22.03 5.81
N GLU A 309 -25.50 -21.12 6.50
CA GLU A 309 -25.16 -21.30 7.92
C GLU A 309 -26.37 -21.06 8.82
N THR A 310 -26.55 -21.94 9.81
CA THR A 310 -27.52 -21.77 10.90
C THR A 310 -26.81 -21.25 12.16
N PRO A 311 -27.54 -20.80 13.19
CA PRO A 311 -26.92 -20.41 14.46
C PRO A 311 -26.00 -21.49 15.05
N ASP A 312 -26.40 -22.76 14.96
CA ASP A 312 -25.66 -23.91 15.50
C ASP A 312 -24.38 -24.22 14.72
N THR A 313 -24.34 -23.94 13.42
CA THR A 313 -23.14 -24.17 12.58
C THR A 313 -22.22 -22.95 12.57
N PHE A 314 -22.77 -21.74 12.67
CA PHE A 314 -22.04 -20.48 12.65
C PHE A 314 -21.28 -20.22 13.96
N ALA A 315 -21.96 -20.33 15.10
CA ALA A 315 -21.40 -19.96 16.41
C ALA A 315 -20.08 -20.69 16.76
N PRO A 316 -19.95 -22.02 16.56
CA PRO A 316 -18.70 -22.72 16.83
C PRO A 316 -17.51 -22.20 16.02
N LYS A 317 -17.75 -21.75 14.78
CA LYS A 317 -16.70 -21.28 13.86
C LYS A 317 -16.17 -19.91 14.28
N VAL A 318 -17.04 -18.96 14.60
CA VAL A 318 -16.59 -17.64 15.07
C VAL A 318 -16.00 -17.70 16.49
N LEU A 319 -16.53 -18.56 17.37
CA LEU A 319 -15.95 -18.79 18.70
C LEU A 319 -14.55 -19.40 18.63
N ARG A 320 -14.22 -20.16 17.58
CA ARG A 320 -12.85 -20.66 17.36
C ARG A 320 -11.86 -19.51 17.23
N TRP A 321 -12.18 -18.46 16.49
CA TRP A 321 -11.32 -17.29 16.34
C TRP A 321 -11.09 -16.57 17.67
N VAL A 322 -12.15 -16.45 18.47
CA VAL A 322 -12.07 -15.85 19.80
C VAL A 322 -11.20 -16.69 20.73
N ARG A 323 -11.37 -18.02 20.75
CA ARG A 323 -10.54 -18.94 21.55
C ARG A 323 -9.06 -18.91 21.14
N ASN A 324 -8.77 -18.66 19.86
CA ASN A 324 -7.41 -18.46 19.38
C ASN A 324 -6.81 -17.09 19.79
N GLY A 325 -7.58 -16.23 20.45
CA GLY A 325 -7.13 -14.90 20.87
C GLY A 325 -6.95 -13.92 19.71
N TRP A 326 -7.70 -14.10 18.62
CA TRP A 326 -7.56 -13.27 17.40
C TRP A 326 -8.40 -11.99 17.41
N LEU A 327 -9.46 -11.94 18.22
CA LEU A 327 -10.47 -10.88 18.14
C LEU A 327 -10.65 -10.12 19.45
N ASN A 328 -11.05 -8.86 19.32
CA ASN A 328 -11.54 -8.00 20.40
C ASN A 328 -13.04 -7.72 20.24
N MET A 329 -13.56 -7.79 19.01
CA MET A 329 -14.98 -7.70 18.72
C MET A 329 -15.38 -8.74 17.66
N VAL A 330 -16.55 -9.34 17.81
CA VAL A 330 -17.09 -10.36 16.90
C VAL A 330 -18.57 -10.11 16.66
N GLY A 331 -19.04 -10.30 15.43
CA GLY A 331 -20.44 -10.07 15.03
C GLY A 331 -20.84 -10.92 13.84
N GLY A 332 -21.88 -10.48 13.13
CA GLY A 332 -22.34 -11.09 11.90
C GLY A 332 -22.60 -10.06 10.79
N CYS A 333 -22.48 -10.48 9.53
CA CYS A 333 -22.88 -9.68 8.36
C CYS A 333 -24.05 -10.36 7.64
N CYS A 334 -24.10 -10.36 6.30
CA CYS A 334 -25.24 -10.83 5.53
C CYS A 334 -25.67 -12.26 5.91
N GLY A 335 -26.98 -12.45 6.10
CA GLY A 335 -27.59 -13.74 6.46
C GLY A 335 -27.62 -14.04 7.97
N THR A 336 -26.83 -13.33 8.77
CA THR A 336 -26.88 -13.47 10.24
C THR A 336 -28.12 -12.79 10.81
N THR A 337 -28.60 -13.31 11.94
CA THR A 337 -29.87 -12.93 12.59
C THR A 337 -29.68 -12.76 14.09
N PRO A 338 -30.66 -12.22 14.83
CA PRO A 338 -30.59 -12.18 16.30
C PRO A 338 -30.33 -13.57 16.92
N ALA A 339 -30.88 -14.64 16.35
CA ALA A 339 -30.61 -16.01 16.80
C ALA A 339 -29.14 -16.43 16.63
N HIS A 340 -28.46 -15.98 15.56
CA HIS A 340 -27.02 -16.22 15.39
C HIS A 340 -26.20 -15.51 16.47
N ILE A 341 -26.53 -14.25 16.77
CA ILE A 341 -25.84 -13.47 17.81
C ILE A 341 -26.05 -14.13 19.18
N ALA A 342 -27.28 -14.49 19.51
CA ALA A 342 -27.61 -15.17 20.77
C ALA A 342 -26.85 -16.49 20.97
N ALA A 343 -26.56 -17.22 19.88
CA ALA A 343 -25.87 -18.50 19.93
C ALA A 343 -24.41 -18.41 20.41
N PHE A 344 -23.72 -17.27 20.21
CA PHE A 344 -22.33 -17.10 20.64
C PHE A 344 -22.09 -15.98 21.66
N ALA A 345 -22.99 -15.00 21.82
CA ALA A 345 -22.74 -13.78 22.57
C ALA A 345 -22.22 -14.04 24.00
N LYS A 346 -22.90 -14.90 24.76
CA LYS A 346 -22.48 -15.25 26.14
C LYS A 346 -21.08 -15.87 26.18
N GLN A 347 -20.83 -16.87 25.34
CA GLN A 347 -19.53 -17.55 25.31
C GLN A 347 -18.40 -16.62 24.86
N ALA A 348 -18.66 -15.72 23.90
CA ALA A 348 -17.66 -14.75 23.45
C ALA A 348 -17.23 -13.82 24.61
N ARG A 349 -18.18 -13.34 25.42
CA ARG A 349 -17.91 -12.46 26.57
C ARG A 349 -17.06 -13.11 27.68
N GLU A 350 -17.16 -14.42 27.85
CA GLU A 350 -16.43 -15.19 28.85
C GLU A 350 -14.98 -15.51 28.42
N LEU A 351 -14.67 -15.39 27.12
CA LEU A 351 -13.34 -15.64 26.58
C LEU A 351 -12.45 -14.40 26.66
N PRO A 352 -11.13 -14.58 26.83
CA PRO A 352 -10.19 -13.46 26.89
C PRO A 352 -10.09 -12.76 25.53
N PRO A 353 -10.08 -11.41 25.49
CA PRO A 353 -9.88 -10.67 24.25
C PRO A 353 -8.43 -10.78 23.77
N ARG A 354 -8.21 -10.55 22.47
CA ARG A 354 -6.86 -10.45 21.88
C ARG A 354 -6.01 -9.41 22.64
N ALA A 355 -4.82 -9.82 23.06
CA ALA A 355 -3.83 -8.91 23.61
C ALA A 355 -3.22 -8.06 22.50
N LEU A 356 -3.18 -6.74 22.70
CA LEU A 356 -2.45 -5.85 21.78
C LEU A 356 -0.94 -6.17 21.81
N PRO A 357 -0.25 -6.14 20.65
CA PRO A 357 1.19 -6.31 20.60
C PRO A 357 1.93 -5.36 21.56
N GLN A 358 3.01 -5.80 22.20
CA GLN A 358 3.76 -4.96 23.16
C GLN A 358 4.20 -3.62 22.53
N ASN A 359 4.54 -3.64 21.24
CA ASN A 359 4.99 -2.48 20.46
C ASN A 359 3.85 -1.50 20.13
N ALA A 360 2.59 -1.92 20.21
CA ALA A 360 1.43 -1.06 19.99
C ALA A 360 1.18 -0.10 21.16
N ARG A 361 1.58 -0.47 22.38
CA ARG A 361 1.42 0.35 23.60
C ARG A 361 2.28 1.61 23.60
N SER A 362 3.31 1.68 22.74
CA SER A 362 4.23 2.83 22.62
C SER A 362 3.64 4.01 21.83
N ARG A 363 2.61 3.80 20.99
CA ARG A 363 2.05 4.88 20.14
C ARG A 363 1.31 5.98 20.93
N SER A 364 0.81 5.70 22.12
CA SER A 364 0.14 6.68 22.99
C SER A 364 1.10 7.52 23.83
N ASP A 365 2.36 7.11 23.95
CA ASP A 365 3.36 7.80 24.76
C ASP A 365 4.39 8.48 23.84
N HIS A 366 4.18 9.76 23.55
CA HIS A 366 5.19 10.63 22.93
C HIS A 366 6.56 10.56 23.65
N GLN A 367 6.58 10.17 24.92
CA GLN A 367 7.81 10.00 25.70
C GLN A 367 8.52 8.66 25.46
N SER A 368 7.84 7.63 24.95
CA SER A 368 8.47 6.31 24.71
C SER A 368 9.32 6.29 23.44
N ALA A 369 8.88 6.98 22.37
CA ALA A 369 9.64 7.11 21.12
C ALA A 369 10.95 7.91 21.27
N ILE A 370 11.09 8.68 22.36
CA ILE A 370 12.31 9.42 22.70
C ILE A 370 13.32 8.55 23.46
N ARG A 371 12.86 7.47 24.13
CA ARG A 371 13.69 6.68 25.06
C ARG A 371 14.33 5.43 24.44
N ASP A 372 13.83 4.95 23.30
CA ASP A 372 14.40 3.79 22.63
C ASP A 372 14.65 4.05 21.13
N PRO A 373 15.89 4.42 20.74
CA PRO A 373 16.29 4.55 19.34
C PRO A 373 16.17 3.24 18.54
N GLN A 374 16.04 2.07 19.17
CA GLN A 374 15.84 0.78 18.49
C GLN A 374 14.36 0.58 18.07
N SER A 375 13.42 1.34 18.63
CA SER A 375 11.98 1.27 18.28
C SER A 375 11.57 2.22 17.14
N ALA A 376 12.53 2.86 16.46
CA ALA A 376 12.26 3.82 15.38
C ALA A 376 11.42 3.14 14.30
N SER A 377 10.16 3.57 14.17
CA SER A 377 9.17 2.96 13.29
C SER A 377 9.67 2.96 11.85
N SER A 378 9.53 1.81 11.20
CA SER A 378 9.84 1.66 9.79
C SER A 378 8.94 2.57 8.93
N LEU A 379 9.47 3.06 7.80
CA LEU A 379 8.67 3.82 6.85
C LEU A 379 7.83 2.83 6.06
N ARG A 380 6.54 2.79 6.36
CA ARG A 380 5.56 1.94 5.67
C ARG A 380 4.86 2.71 4.58
N LEU A 381 5.02 2.24 3.36
CA LEU A 381 4.36 2.72 2.15
C LEU A 381 3.54 1.58 1.55
N SER A 382 2.67 1.89 0.60
CA SER A 382 1.98 0.83 -0.14
C SER A 382 1.54 1.27 -1.52
N GLY A 383 1.60 0.33 -2.47
CA GLY A 383 0.76 0.32 -3.67
C GLY A 383 -0.44 -0.61 -3.43
N LEU A 384 -0.59 -1.63 -4.28
CA LEU A 384 -1.40 -2.83 -4.01
C LEU A 384 -0.74 -3.77 -3.00
N GLU A 385 0.59 -3.66 -2.84
CA GLU A 385 1.41 -4.43 -1.91
C GLU A 385 2.13 -3.48 -0.94
N PRO A 386 2.43 -3.95 0.29
CA PRO A 386 3.15 -3.13 1.26
C PRO A 386 4.63 -3.01 0.87
N LEU A 387 5.21 -1.85 1.15
CA LEU A 387 6.66 -1.63 1.15
C LEU A 387 7.06 -1.14 2.54
N ASP A 388 7.65 -2.03 3.32
CA ASP A 388 8.15 -1.71 4.66
C ASP A 388 9.66 -1.44 4.61
N LEU A 389 10.03 -0.17 4.64
CA LEU A 389 11.43 0.24 4.70
C LEU A 389 11.89 0.17 6.15
N THR A 390 12.49 -0.94 6.54
CA THR A 390 13.14 -1.14 7.85
C THR A 390 14.59 -0.66 7.81
N ARG A 391 15.38 -0.89 8.87
CA ARG A 391 16.84 -0.68 8.81
C ARG A 391 17.54 -1.73 7.94
N ASP A 392 17.05 -2.96 7.98
CA ASP A 392 17.64 -4.10 7.27
C ASP A 392 17.24 -4.16 5.79
N PHE A 393 16.26 -3.36 5.37
CA PHE A 393 15.87 -3.25 3.96
C PHE A 393 17.03 -2.77 3.07
N GLY A 394 17.92 -1.95 3.61
CA GLY A 394 18.99 -1.29 2.85
C GLY A 394 18.47 -0.10 2.04
N PHE A 395 19.03 0.11 0.86
CA PHE A 395 18.74 1.27 0.00
C PHE A 395 17.54 1.03 -0.91
N ALA A 396 16.52 1.91 -0.82
CA ALA A 396 15.35 1.87 -1.68
C ALA A 396 15.54 2.72 -2.94
N VAL A 397 15.22 2.16 -4.10
CA VAL A 397 15.32 2.86 -5.39
C VAL A 397 13.98 3.47 -5.78
N ILE A 398 14.01 4.78 -6.02
CA ILE A 398 12.91 5.55 -6.57
C ILE A 398 13.21 5.79 -8.06
N GLY A 399 12.35 5.28 -8.94
CA GLY A 399 12.55 5.39 -10.39
C GLY A 399 12.26 6.80 -10.92
N GLU A 400 13.27 7.44 -11.53
CA GLU A 400 13.24 8.85 -11.98
C GLU A 400 12.66 9.10 -13.39
N ARG A 401 12.41 8.06 -14.19
CA ARG A 401 12.20 8.20 -15.66
C ARG A 401 10.81 8.67 -16.07
N THR A 402 9.86 8.70 -15.14
CA THR A 402 8.50 9.20 -15.30
C THR A 402 8.43 10.70 -14.95
N ASN A 403 9.40 11.44 -15.48
CA ASN A 403 9.60 12.86 -15.23
C ASN A 403 9.74 13.59 -16.57
N ILE A 404 8.86 14.58 -16.85
CA ILE A 404 8.90 15.31 -18.12
C ILE A 404 10.21 16.06 -18.29
N THR A 405 10.73 16.69 -17.24
CA THR A 405 11.98 17.46 -17.31
C THR A 405 13.23 16.58 -17.37
N GLY A 406 13.19 15.42 -16.70
CA GLY A 406 14.32 14.51 -16.56
C GLY A 406 14.45 13.43 -17.65
N SER A 407 13.35 13.10 -18.35
CA SER A 407 13.31 11.97 -19.29
C SER A 407 12.80 12.41 -20.68
N PRO A 408 13.70 12.58 -21.67
CA PRO A 408 13.31 12.97 -23.02
C PRO A 408 12.33 12.01 -23.69
N LYS A 409 12.37 10.71 -23.34
CA LYS A 409 11.42 9.72 -23.86
C LYS A 409 10.02 9.95 -23.29
N PHE A 410 9.92 10.12 -21.96
CA PHE A 410 8.64 10.32 -21.29
C PHE A 410 8.00 11.66 -21.70
N SER A 411 8.79 12.73 -21.74
CA SER A 411 8.37 14.05 -22.23
C SER A 411 7.72 13.97 -23.62
N LYS A 412 8.39 13.33 -24.59
CA LYS A 412 7.85 13.17 -25.96
C LYS A 412 6.53 12.41 -25.99
N LEU A 413 6.38 11.37 -25.17
CA LEU A 413 5.18 10.54 -25.11
C LEU A 413 4.00 11.34 -24.54
N ILE A 414 4.19 11.99 -23.39
CA ILE A 414 3.14 12.80 -22.75
C ILE A 414 2.74 13.99 -23.63
N LEU A 415 3.71 14.72 -24.19
CA LEU A 415 3.42 15.86 -25.08
C LEU A 415 2.70 15.44 -26.38
N ALA A 416 2.91 14.21 -26.85
CA ALA A 416 2.20 13.64 -27.98
C ALA A 416 0.83 13.03 -27.62
N GLY A 417 0.46 13.00 -26.33
CA GLY A 417 -0.75 12.34 -25.85
C GLY A 417 -0.67 10.80 -25.82
N ASP A 418 0.51 10.21 -26.03
CA ASP A 418 0.74 8.76 -25.98
C ASP A 418 0.95 8.29 -24.53
N PHE A 419 -0.17 8.20 -23.80
CA PHE A 419 -0.17 7.73 -22.42
C PHE A 419 0.16 6.23 -22.29
N GLU A 420 -0.15 5.40 -23.29
CA GLU A 420 0.18 3.97 -23.27
C GLU A 420 1.71 3.76 -23.28
N GLY A 421 2.40 4.46 -24.17
CA GLY A 421 3.86 4.46 -24.20
C GLY A 421 4.46 5.00 -22.90
N ALA A 422 3.83 6.00 -22.29
CA ALA A 422 4.25 6.56 -21.00
C ALA A 422 4.08 5.54 -19.84
N VAL A 423 2.99 4.80 -19.82
CA VAL A 423 2.75 3.69 -18.87
C VAL A 423 3.79 2.59 -19.04
N ALA A 424 4.20 2.28 -20.27
CA ALA A 424 5.28 1.33 -20.53
C ALA A 424 6.63 1.78 -19.95
N VAL A 425 6.91 3.08 -19.88
CA VAL A 425 8.10 3.61 -19.18
C VAL A 425 8.02 3.31 -17.68
N ALA A 426 6.88 3.56 -17.04
CA ALA A 426 6.67 3.25 -15.62
C ALA A 426 6.84 1.75 -15.35
N ARG A 427 6.22 0.87 -16.16
CA ARG A 427 6.36 -0.59 -16.07
C ARG A 427 7.81 -1.05 -16.19
N GLN A 428 8.57 -0.45 -17.11
CA GLN A 428 9.98 -0.76 -17.29
C GLN A 428 10.82 -0.44 -16.04
N GLN A 429 10.48 0.61 -15.29
CA GLN A 429 11.20 0.97 -14.07
C GLN A 429 11.01 -0.08 -12.98
N VAL A 430 9.77 -0.53 -12.75
CA VAL A 430 9.47 -1.60 -11.78
C VAL A 430 10.18 -2.89 -12.17
N ALA A 431 10.12 -3.26 -13.46
CA ALA A 431 10.81 -4.45 -13.98
C ALA A 431 12.35 -4.38 -13.85
N ASN A 432 12.90 -3.18 -13.67
CA ASN A 432 14.33 -2.94 -13.44
C ASN A 432 14.67 -2.72 -11.95
N GLY A 433 13.72 -2.99 -11.04
CA GLY A 433 13.97 -2.98 -9.59
C GLY A 433 13.64 -1.67 -8.89
N ALA A 434 12.85 -0.77 -9.50
CA ALA A 434 12.31 0.37 -8.78
C ALA A 434 11.35 -0.08 -7.68
N ASN A 435 11.61 0.34 -6.44
CA ASN A 435 10.75 0.07 -5.29
C ASN A 435 9.62 1.10 -5.18
N ILE A 436 9.84 2.32 -5.68
CA ILE A 436 8.90 3.43 -5.73
C ILE A 436 9.03 4.07 -7.11
N ILE A 437 7.96 4.66 -7.65
CA ILE A 437 8.01 5.39 -8.94
C ILE A 437 7.78 6.88 -8.68
N ASP A 438 8.72 7.73 -9.07
CA ASP A 438 8.59 9.19 -9.02
C ASP A 438 7.90 9.69 -10.29
N ILE A 439 6.78 10.41 -10.13
CA ILE A 439 5.95 10.89 -11.24
C ILE A 439 5.91 12.41 -11.22
N ASN A 440 6.55 13.03 -12.21
CA ASN A 440 6.57 14.47 -12.40
C ASN A 440 6.04 14.84 -13.79
N VAL A 441 5.00 15.67 -13.80
CA VAL A 441 4.34 16.17 -15.03
C VAL A 441 4.35 17.69 -15.12
N ASP A 442 5.30 18.34 -14.44
CA ASP A 442 5.45 19.79 -14.49
C ASP A 442 5.97 20.21 -15.87
N GLU A 443 5.13 20.93 -16.60
CA GLU A 443 5.44 21.51 -17.91
C GLU A 443 4.54 22.73 -18.14
N GLY A 444 5.10 23.83 -18.62
CA GLY A 444 4.37 25.10 -18.76
C GLY A 444 3.25 25.06 -19.81
N MET A 445 3.36 24.15 -20.78
CA MET A 445 2.39 23.98 -21.87
C MET A 445 1.25 23.00 -21.56
N LEU A 446 1.32 22.27 -20.44
CA LEU A 446 0.34 21.24 -20.09
C LEU A 446 -0.58 21.70 -18.95
N ASN A 447 -1.81 21.17 -18.95
CA ASN A 447 -2.62 21.12 -17.73
C ASN A 447 -2.05 20.00 -16.85
N SER A 448 -1.12 20.35 -15.97
CA SER A 448 -0.41 19.39 -15.11
C SER A 448 -1.35 18.64 -14.17
N GLU A 449 -2.40 19.29 -13.63
CA GLU A 449 -3.40 18.64 -12.77
C GLU A 449 -4.15 17.53 -13.51
N ALA A 450 -4.66 17.83 -14.72
CA ALA A 450 -5.37 16.85 -15.54
C ALA A 450 -4.42 15.73 -16.04
N THR A 451 -3.19 16.08 -16.40
CA THR A 451 -2.18 15.12 -16.85
C THR A 451 -1.78 14.15 -15.75
N MET A 452 -1.53 14.66 -14.53
CA MET A 452 -1.22 13.84 -13.35
C MET A 452 -2.37 12.88 -13.04
N THR A 453 -3.59 13.41 -13.00
CA THR A 453 -4.82 12.64 -12.75
C THR A 453 -4.98 11.51 -13.78
N ARG A 454 -4.89 11.83 -15.07
CA ARG A 454 -5.03 10.85 -16.15
C ARG A 454 -3.95 9.78 -16.08
N PHE A 455 -2.70 10.16 -15.89
CA PHE A 455 -1.59 9.22 -15.84
C PHE A 455 -1.67 8.27 -14.63
N LEU A 456 -2.02 8.77 -13.45
CA LEU A 456 -2.19 7.94 -12.26
C LEU A 456 -3.40 6.99 -12.35
N ASN A 457 -4.50 7.44 -12.97
CA ASN A 457 -5.66 6.57 -13.21
C ASN A 457 -5.32 5.41 -14.17
N LEU A 458 -4.42 5.63 -15.13
CA LEU A 458 -3.91 4.58 -16.01
C LEU A 458 -2.90 3.68 -15.29
N VAL A 459 -1.96 4.24 -14.54
CA VAL A 459 -0.98 3.48 -13.74
C VAL A 459 -1.67 2.55 -12.74
N SER A 460 -2.75 3.01 -12.10
CA SER A 460 -3.54 2.17 -11.16
C SER A 460 -4.27 1.01 -11.82
N SER A 461 -4.52 1.08 -13.14
CA SER A 461 -5.11 -0.03 -13.91
C SER A 461 -4.11 -1.12 -14.31
N GLU A 462 -2.82 -0.91 -14.04
CA GLU A 462 -1.72 -1.80 -14.41
C GLU A 462 -1.13 -2.47 -13.16
N PRO A 463 -1.48 -3.74 -12.84
CA PRO A 463 -1.13 -4.37 -11.56
C PRO A 463 0.37 -4.40 -11.25
N GLU A 464 1.21 -4.61 -12.27
CA GLU A 464 2.66 -4.62 -12.12
C GLU A 464 3.24 -3.28 -11.66
N ILE A 465 2.57 -2.18 -12.02
CA ILE A 465 2.97 -0.83 -11.64
C ILE A 465 2.29 -0.47 -10.32
N ALA A 466 0.98 -0.73 -10.22
CA ALA A 466 0.17 -0.42 -9.06
C ALA A 466 0.63 -1.14 -7.78
N ARG A 467 1.35 -2.27 -7.87
CA ARG A 467 1.88 -2.97 -6.68
C ARG A 467 2.87 -2.13 -5.87
N VAL A 468 3.67 -1.28 -6.51
CA VAL A 468 4.65 -0.44 -5.81
C VAL A 468 4.05 0.92 -5.43
N PRO A 469 4.54 1.58 -4.36
CA PRO A 469 4.13 2.94 -4.02
C PRO A 469 4.51 3.95 -5.09
N ILE A 470 3.73 5.03 -5.17
CA ILE A 470 3.97 6.18 -6.05
C ILE A 470 4.50 7.35 -5.23
N MET A 471 5.50 8.03 -5.76
CA MET A 471 5.97 9.34 -5.33
C MET A 471 5.41 10.40 -6.29
N ILE A 472 4.58 11.29 -5.76
CA ILE A 472 3.90 12.33 -6.54
C ILE A 472 4.79 13.57 -6.49
N ASP A 473 5.39 13.91 -7.63
CA ASP A 473 6.36 14.99 -7.74
C ASP A 473 5.81 16.20 -8.51
N SER A 474 5.81 17.36 -7.85
CA SER A 474 5.53 18.65 -8.48
C SER A 474 5.98 19.82 -7.61
N SER A 475 6.36 20.91 -8.28
CA SER A 475 6.58 22.22 -7.68
C SER A 475 5.28 22.93 -7.27
N LYS A 476 4.12 22.49 -7.78
CA LYS A 476 2.78 23.04 -7.54
C LYS A 476 1.98 22.15 -6.61
N TRP A 477 1.52 22.70 -5.49
CA TRP A 477 0.67 21.97 -4.54
C TRP A 477 -0.62 21.43 -5.18
N SER A 478 -1.24 22.17 -6.11
CA SER A 478 -2.46 21.74 -6.80
C SER A 478 -2.28 20.42 -7.55
N VAL A 479 -1.11 20.21 -8.17
CA VAL A 479 -0.78 18.98 -8.90
C VAL A 479 -0.50 17.83 -7.94
N ILE A 480 0.22 18.09 -6.83
CA ILE A 480 0.41 17.12 -5.74
C ILE A 480 -0.94 16.64 -5.22
N GLU A 481 -1.83 17.58 -4.92
CA GLU A 481 -3.15 17.30 -4.36
C GLU A 481 -4.04 16.54 -5.35
N ALA A 482 -4.01 16.87 -6.64
CA ALA A 482 -4.67 16.10 -7.69
C ALA A 482 -4.16 14.64 -7.73
N GLY A 483 -2.84 14.45 -7.58
CA GLY A 483 -2.25 13.12 -7.54
C GLY A 483 -2.63 12.32 -6.29
N LEU A 484 -2.65 12.96 -5.12
CA LEU A 484 -3.01 12.32 -3.85
C LEU A 484 -4.46 11.80 -3.87
N LYS A 485 -5.36 12.52 -4.55
CA LYS A 485 -6.75 12.13 -4.78
C LYS A 485 -6.92 10.92 -5.69
N CYS A 486 -5.87 10.49 -6.39
CA CYS A 486 -5.86 9.30 -7.25
C CYS A 486 -5.10 8.11 -6.62
N ALA A 487 -4.36 8.34 -5.53
CA ALA A 487 -3.48 7.34 -4.94
C ALA A 487 -4.23 6.49 -3.89
N GLN A 488 -4.54 5.25 -4.25
CA GLN A 488 -5.17 4.29 -3.35
C GLN A 488 -4.28 3.94 -2.13
N GLY A 489 -2.99 3.67 -2.38
CA GLY A 489 -2.03 3.30 -1.35
C GLY A 489 -1.51 4.49 -0.52
N LYS A 490 -0.59 4.20 0.41
CA LYS A 490 0.21 5.22 1.09
C LYS A 490 1.38 5.63 0.19
N SER A 491 1.20 6.77 -0.48
CA SER A 491 2.16 7.39 -1.39
C SER A 491 3.18 8.28 -0.66
N VAL A 492 4.12 8.84 -1.43
CA VAL A 492 5.07 9.86 -0.97
C VAL A 492 4.81 11.18 -1.70
N VAL A 493 4.78 12.29 -0.98
CA VAL A 493 4.72 13.64 -1.56
C VAL A 493 6.13 14.17 -1.79
N ASN A 494 6.44 14.55 -3.03
CA ASN A 494 7.69 15.18 -3.43
C ASN A 494 7.37 16.57 -4.03
N SER A 495 7.55 17.68 -3.34
CA SER A 495 7.98 17.83 -1.96
C SER A 495 7.32 19.07 -1.34
N ILE A 496 7.47 19.23 -0.03
CA ILE A 496 7.15 20.47 0.66
C ILE A 496 8.44 21.10 1.22
N SER A 497 8.40 22.40 1.53
CA SER A 497 9.55 23.14 2.06
C SER A 497 9.12 24.40 2.80
N LEU A 498 10.05 25.06 3.48
CA LEU A 498 9.83 26.32 4.19
C LEU A 498 9.94 27.56 3.28
N LYS A 499 10.10 27.39 1.96
CA LYS A 499 10.30 28.49 0.99
C LYS A 499 9.22 29.57 1.03
N ASN A 500 7.98 29.17 1.32
CA ASN A 500 6.82 30.07 1.39
C ASN A 500 6.41 30.37 2.84
N GLY A 501 7.31 30.18 3.80
CA GLY A 501 7.06 30.39 5.22
C GLY A 501 6.46 29.18 5.96
N GLU A 502 6.44 29.29 7.29
CA GLU A 502 5.98 28.24 8.19
C GLU A 502 4.50 27.89 8.03
N GLU A 503 3.62 28.89 7.85
CA GLU A 503 2.18 28.65 7.81
C GLU A 503 1.78 27.76 6.63
N GLU A 504 2.33 28.03 5.44
CA GLU A 504 2.07 27.25 4.24
C GLU A 504 2.67 25.85 4.36
N PHE A 505 3.90 25.73 4.88
CA PHE A 505 4.53 24.44 5.17
C PHE A 505 3.66 23.57 6.09
N LEU A 506 3.17 24.14 7.20
CA LEU A 506 2.29 23.44 8.15
C LEU A 506 0.90 23.15 7.55
N ARG A 507 0.38 23.98 6.65
CA ARG A 507 -0.88 23.73 5.93
C ARG A 507 -0.73 22.52 5.02
N GLN A 508 0.31 22.50 4.19
CA GLN A 508 0.62 21.40 3.30
C GLN A 508 0.86 20.11 4.08
N ALA A 509 1.70 20.14 5.13
CA ALA A 509 1.95 18.98 5.98
C ALA A 509 0.68 18.41 6.64
N ARG A 510 -0.25 19.26 7.10
CA ARG A 510 -1.57 18.81 7.59
C ARG A 510 -2.35 18.06 6.53
N LEU A 511 -2.39 18.57 5.30
CA LEU A 511 -3.07 17.91 4.20
C LEU A 511 -2.39 16.59 3.83
N VAL A 512 -1.05 16.54 3.77
CA VAL A 512 -0.32 15.28 3.54
C VAL A 512 -0.71 14.21 4.57
N ARG A 513 -0.79 14.59 5.85
CA ARG A 513 -1.25 13.69 6.92
C ARG A 513 -2.71 13.24 6.72
N ARG A 514 -3.62 14.14 6.35
CA ARG A 514 -5.05 13.81 6.11
C ARG A 514 -5.24 12.89 4.90
N TYR A 515 -4.44 13.06 3.84
CA TYR A 515 -4.43 12.14 2.69
C TYR A 515 -3.71 10.82 2.97
N GLY A 516 -2.99 10.71 4.10
CA GLY A 516 -2.31 9.50 4.51
C GLY A 516 -1.04 9.18 3.73
N ALA A 517 -0.30 10.20 3.32
CA ALA A 517 0.97 10.04 2.60
C ALA A 517 2.19 10.34 3.50
N ALA A 518 3.34 9.80 3.12
CA ALA A 518 4.64 10.26 3.63
C ALA A 518 5.10 11.52 2.88
N VAL A 519 6.11 12.22 3.39
CA VAL A 519 6.51 13.51 2.85
C VAL A 519 8.02 13.65 2.69
N ILE A 520 8.44 14.11 1.51
CA ILE A 520 9.77 14.67 1.29
C ILE A 520 9.77 16.14 1.69
N VAL A 521 10.67 16.49 2.60
CA VAL A 521 10.94 17.85 3.05
C VAL A 521 12.28 18.29 2.48
N MET A 522 12.25 19.22 1.53
CA MET A 522 13.48 19.78 0.97
C MET A 522 14.14 20.76 1.92
N ALA A 523 15.47 20.77 1.96
CA ALA A 523 16.27 21.78 2.66
C ALA A 523 16.24 23.13 1.89
N PHE A 524 15.07 23.76 1.86
CA PHE A 524 14.79 25.04 1.22
C PHE A 524 13.90 25.86 2.17
N ASP A 525 14.35 27.04 2.56
CA ASP A 525 13.60 27.98 3.40
C ASP A 525 13.41 29.34 2.72
N GLU A 526 12.89 30.33 3.46
CA GLU A 526 12.62 31.67 2.96
C GLU A 526 13.88 32.42 2.45
N ARG A 527 15.08 31.95 2.81
CA ARG A 527 16.37 32.51 2.36
C ARG A 527 16.95 31.81 1.14
N GLY A 528 16.33 30.75 0.65
CA GLY A 528 16.80 30.00 -0.51
C GLY A 528 17.09 28.53 -0.22
N GLN A 529 17.62 27.86 -1.24
CA GLN A 529 18.09 26.48 -1.14
C GLN A 529 19.34 26.40 -0.26
N ALA A 530 19.44 25.39 0.61
CA ALA A 530 20.65 25.16 1.38
C ALA A 530 21.78 24.67 0.48
N ASP A 531 22.88 25.41 0.46
CA ASP A 531 24.07 25.17 -0.35
C ASP A 531 25.21 24.51 0.45
N ASN A 532 25.36 24.86 1.74
CA ASN A 532 26.39 24.35 2.65
C ASN A 532 25.84 23.48 3.79
N LEU A 533 26.73 22.72 4.46
CA LEU A 533 26.41 21.83 5.58
C LEU A 533 25.57 22.50 6.68
N GLN A 534 26.01 23.66 7.18
CA GLN A 534 25.37 24.35 8.31
C GLN A 534 23.93 24.74 7.97
N ARG A 535 23.70 25.27 6.76
CA ARG A 535 22.36 25.62 6.29
C ARG A 535 21.46 24.39 6.13
N ARG A 536 21.99 23.26 5.66
CA ARG A 536 21.20 22.01 5.56
C ARG A 536 20.76 21.52 6.93
N ILE A 537 21.65 21.57 7.93
CA ILE A 537 21.35 21.23 9.33
C ILE A 537 20.24 22.12 9.88
N GLU A 538 20.39 23.45 9.78
CA GLU A 538 19.43 24.42 10.31
C GLU A 538 18.02 24.20 9.76
N ILE A 539 17.88 24.02 8.45
CA ILE A 539 16.57 23.86 7.81
C ILE A 539 15.94 22.52 8.18
N CYS A 540 16.70 21.41 8.13
CA CYS A 540 16.17 20.08 8.47
C CYS A 540 15.74 20.02 9.93
N GLN A 541 16.54 20.60 10.85
CA GLN A 541 16.20 20.68 12.26
C GLN A 541 14.91 21.49 12.48
N ARG A 542 14.83 22.71 11.91
CA ARG A 542 13.66 23.57 12.03
C ARG A 542 12.40 22.88 11.50
N ALA A 543 12.47 22.25 10.33
CA ALA A 543 11.34 21.56 9.75
C ALA A 543 10.91 20.34 10.60
N TYR A 544 11.86 19.57 11.15
CA TYR A 544 11.56 18.46 12.07
C TYR A 544 10.83 18.95 13.31
N GLU A 545 11.35 19.98 13.97
CA GLU A 545 10.75 20.57 15.17
C GLU A 545 9.33 21.06 14.89
N LEU A 546 9.10 21.78 13.79
CA LEU A 546 7.78 22.24 13.38
C LEU A 546 6.80 21.08 13.17
N LEU A 547 7.20 20.06 12.41
CA LEU A 547 6.36 18.90 12.12
C LEU A 547 6.03 18.09 13.38
N ARG A 548 7.02 17.84 14.25
CA ARG A 548 6.83 17.04 15.47
C ARG A 548 6.08 17.80 16.55
N GLN A 549 6.40 19.06 16.79
CA GLN A 549 5.84 19.82 17.92
C GLN A 549 4.47 20.43 17.60
N ARG A 550 4.24 20.90 16.36
CA ARG A 550 3.00 21.61 16.00
C ARG A 550 1.93 20.70 15.45
N LEU A 551 2.31 19.62 14.77
CA LEU A 551 1.38 18.71 14.11
C LEU A 551 1.40 17.29 14.65
N ASP A 552 2.35 16.94 15.53
CA ASP A 552 2.64 15.54 15.87
C ASP A 552 2.71 14.65 14.61
N PHE A 553 3.43 15.13 13.60
CA PHE A 553 3.59 14.39 12.35
C PHE A 553 4.50 13.18 12.59
N PRO A 554 4.13 11.94 12.23
CA PRO A 554 4.96 10.76 12.51
C PRO A 554 6.37 10.90 11.94
N ALA A 555 7.40 10.78 12.77
CA ALA A 555 8.80 10.94 12.32
C ALA A 555 9.18 9.94 11.20
N SER A 556 8.63 8.72 11.25
CA SER A 556 8.83 7.69 10.22
C SER A 556 8.26 8.06 8.85
N ASP A 557 7.36 9.04 8.79
CA ASP A 557 6.76 9.51 7.54
C ASP A 557 7.48 10.77 7.01
N ILE A 558 8.51 11.25 7.70
CA ILE A 558 9.35 12.39 7.29
C ILE A 558 10.60 11.87 6.59
N ILE A 559 10.76 12.27 5.33
CA ILE A 559 11.93 12.00 4.50
C ILE A 559 12.58 13.36 4.21
N PHE A 560 13.83 13.57 4.63
CA PHE A 560 14.56 14.78 4.26
C PHE A 560 15.25 14.62 2.91
N ASP A 561 15.16 15.65 2.08
CA ASP A 561 16.06 15.84 0.93
C ASP A 561 16.98 17.04 1.22
N PRO A 562 18.23 16.80 1.65
CA PRO A 562 19.21 17.85 1.93
C PRO A 562 19.79 18.54 0.68
N ASN A 563 19.17 18.34 -0.49
CA ASN A 563 19.58 18.78 -1.83
C ASN A 563 20.89 18.13 -2.30
N VAL A 564 20.79 17.16 -3.19
CA VAL A 564 21.95 16.76 -4.01
C VAL A 564 22.20 17.83 -5.06
N LEU A 565 23.32 18.56 -4.92
CA LEU A 565 23.73 19.62 -5.83
C LEU A 565 24.86 19.16 -6.76
N THR A 566 24.99 19.86 -7.89
CA THR A 566 25.97 19.53 -8.92
C THR A 566 27.40 19.92 -8.49
N VAL A 567 28.34 18.98 -8.63
CA VAL A 567 29.78 19.19 -8.39
C VAL A 567 30.54 19.29 -9.72
N ALA A 568 31.85 19.58 -9.66
CA ALA A 568 32.72 19.72 -10.83
C ALA A 568 32.23 20.78 -11.84
N THR A 569 31.64 21.86 -11.35
CA THR A 569 31.16 22.99 -12.19
C THR A 569 32.27 23.97 -12.57
N GLY A 570 33.47 23.82 -11.99
CA GLY A 570 34.57 24.78 -12.10
C GLY A 570 34.54 25.92 -11.08
N LEU A 571 33.51 25.99 -10.23
CA LEU A 571 33.39 26.96 -9.14
C LEU A 571 33.89 26.34 -7.83
N GLU A 572 34.67 27.11 -7.06
CA GLU A 572 35.29 26.63 -5.82
C GLU A 572 34.23 26.36 -4.75
N GLU A 573 33.19 27.19 -4.69
CA GLU A 573 32.08 27.07 -3.74
C GLU A 573 31.31 25.76 -3.90
N HIS A 574 31.33 25.16 -5.10
CA HIS A 574 30.58 23.95 -5.42
C HIS A 574 31.36 22.66 -5.11
N ARG A 575 32.66 22.76 -4.79
CA ARG A 575 33.52 21.59 -4.56
C ARG A 575 33.05 20.74 -3.38
N ASN A 576 32.51 21.38 -2.33
CA ASN A 576 32.13 20.68 -1.10
C ASN A 576 30.70 20.13 -1.10
N TYR A 577 29.89 20.37 -2.14
CA TYR A 577 28.45 20.04 -2.11
C TYR A 577 28.13 18.56 -1.89
N ALA A 578 28.97 17.66 -2.41
CA ALA A 578 28.80 16.21 -2.21
C ALA A 578 29.24 15.78 -0.80
N VAL A 579 30.35 16.32 -0.29
CA VAL A 579 30.81 16.10 1.10
C VAL A 579 29.75 16.60 2.08
N ASP A 580 29.26 17.82 1.90
CA ASP A 580 28.23 18.43 2.75
C ASP A 580 26.94 17.61 2.78
N PHE A 581 26.54 17.01 1.65
CA PHE A 581 25.40 16.10 1.60
C PHE A 581 25.63 14.83 2.44
N ILE A 582 26.81 14.21 2.32
CA ILE A 582 27.18 13.00 3.06
C ILE A 582 27.22 13.30 4.57
N GLU A 583 27.82 14.43 4.96
CA GLU A 583 27.92 14.84 6.36
C GLU A 583 26.57 15.19 6.97
N VAL A 584 25.72 15.94 6.26
CA VAL A 584 24.38 16.24 6.79
C VAL A 584 23.50 14.99 6.86
N THR A 585 23.70 14.02 5.95
CA THR A 585 23.00 12.73 6.04
C THR A 585 23.33 12.05 7.36
N ARG A 586 24.62 11.95 7.72
CA ARG A 586 25.05 11.40 9.01
C ARG A 586 24.44 12.18 10.18
N TRP A 587 24.49 13.51 10.12
CA TRP A 587 23.92 14.37 11.15
C TRP A 587 22.41 14.14 11.34
N ILE A 588 21.63 14.05 10.25
CA ILE A 588 20.18 13.80 10.31
C ILE A 588 19.90 12.46 10.99
N LYS A 589 20.64 11.39 10.64
CA LYS A 589 20.43 10.07 11.25
C LYS A 589 20.75 10.05 12.75
N GLU A 590 21.72 10.85 13.18
CA GLU A 590 22.12 10.97 14.59
C GLU A 590 21.18 11.87 15.41
N ASN A 591 20.65 12.95 14.81
CA ASN A 591 19.98 14.02 15.55
C ASN A 591 18.46 14.08 15.35
N LEU A 592 17.93 13.54 14.25
CA LEU A 592 16.50 13.58 13.90
C LEU A 592 15.92 12.15 13.87
N PRO A 593 15.69 11.53 15.05
CA PRO A 593 15.34 10.12 15.14
C PRO A 593 14.01 9.80 14.47
N GLY A 594 13.95 8.62 13.88
CA GLY A 594 12.79 8.11 13.14
C GLY A 594 12.71 8.58 11.68
N THR A 595 13.47 9.60 11.27
CA THR A 595 13.41 10.13 9.90
C THR A 595 14.25 9.35 8.90
N ARG A 596 13.99 9.61 7.63
CA ARG A 596 14.71 9.06 6.48
C ARG A 596 15.39 10.15 5.68
N VAL A 597 16.39 9.77 4.89
CA VAL A 597 17.09 10.68 3.97
C VAL A 597 16.94 10.16 2.53
N SER A 598 16.62 11.07 1.62
CA SER A 598 16.54 10.86 0.18
C SER A 598 17.36 11.92 -0.56
N GLY A 599 17.46 11.77 -1.88
CA GLY A 599 18.01 12.79 -2.77
C GLY A 599 17.90 12.45 -4.25
N GLY A 600 17.85 13.49 -5.08
CA GLY A 600 17.98 13.40 -6.54
C GLY A 600 19.41 13.09 -6.98
N ILE A 601 19.80 11.82 -6.98
CA ILE A 601 21.20 11.39 -7.17
C ILE A 601 21.75 11.85 -8.52
N SER A 602 20.92 11.84 -9.57
CA SER A 602 21.32 12.26 -10.92
C SER A 602 21.88 13.69 -10.98
N ASN A 603 21.49 14.57 -10.04
CA ASN A 603 21.91 15.98 -9.97
C ASN A 603 23.41 16.16 -9.70
N VAL A 604 24.05 15.22 -8.98
CA VAL A 604 25.48 15.29 -8.63
C VAL A 604 26.36 15.35 -9.89
N SER A 605 25.87 14.79 -10.99
CA SER A 605 26.62 14.51 -12.22
C SER A 605 26.29 15.45 -13.40
N PHE A 606 25.50 16.51 -13.19
CA PHE A 606 24.99 17.33 -14.30
C PHE A 606 26.08 18.04 -15.12
N SER A 607 27.24 18.33 -14.54
CA SER A 607 28.41 18.87 -15.26
C SER A 607 28.91 17.96 -16.39
N PHE A 608 28.57 16.65 -16.35
CA PHE A 608 29.01 15.65 -17.32
C PHE A 608 27.87 15.13 -18.23
N ARG A 609 26.81 15.92 -18.45
CA ARG A 609 25.72 15.55 -19.38
C ARG A 609 26.28 15.16 -20.76
N GLY A 610 25.82 14.02 -21.27
CA GLY A 610 26.31 13.41 -22.51
C GLY A 610 27.50 12.46 -22.36
N ASN A 611 28.09 12.31 -21.15
CA ASN A 611 29.08 11.29 -20.84
C ASN A 611 28.53 10.29 -19.81
N ASN A 612 27.76 9.31 -20.29
CA ASN A 612 27.06 8.37 -19.39
C ASN A 612 28.03 7.52 -18.55
N ALA A 613 29.19 7.13 -19.08
CA ALA A 613 30.16 6.33 -18.34
C ALA A 613 30.65 7.04 -17.07
N VAL A 614 31.02 8.33 -17.19
CA VAL A 614 31.45 9.13 -16.03
C VAL A 614 30.28 9.38 -15.08
N ARG A 615 29.08 9.66 -15.60
CA ARG A 615 27.90 9.90 -14.75
C ARG A 615 27.53 8.66 -13.93
N GLU A 616 27.48 7.48 -14.54
CA GLU A 616 27.17 6.22 -13.87
C GLU A 616 28.23 5.89 -12.80
N ALA A 617 29.52 6.14 -13.08
CA ALA A 617 30.58 6.01 -12.09
C ALA A 617 30.42 6.98 -10.91
N MET A 618 30.09 8.25 -11.18
CA MET A 618 29.79 9.24 -10.14
C MET A 618 28.59 8.82 -9.28
N HIS A 619 27.51 8.31 -9.88
CA HIS A 619 26.34 7.85 -9.13
C HIS A 619 26.69 6.69 -8.21
N ALA A 620 27.39 5.68 -8.72
CA ALA A 620 27.77 4.50 -7.93
C ALA A 620 28.72 4.85 -6.78
N ALA A 621 29.74 5.69 -7.03
CA ALA A 621 30.65 6.16 -5.99
C ALA A 621 29.96 7.05 -4.95
N PHE A 622 29.09 7.96 -5.38
CA PHE A 622 28.32 8.81 -4.47
C PHE A 622 27.38 7.97 -3.58
N LEU A 623 26.63 7.05 -4.17
CA LEU A 623 25.73 6.15 -3.44
C LEU A 623 26.49 5.29 -2.43
N TYR A 624 27.64 4.72 -2.80
CA TYR A 624 28.47 3.93 -1.90
C TYR A 624 28.82 4.69 -0.61
N HIS A 625 29.26 5.95 -0.73
CA HIS A 625 29.61 6.77 0.44
C HIS A 625 28.37 7.28 1.19
N ALA A 626 27.34 7.75 0.46
CA ALA A 626 26.13 8.31 1.07
C ALA A 626 25.31 7.25 1.83
N ILE A 627 25.18 6.03 1.30
CA ILE A 627 24.47 4.93 1.96
C ILE A 627 25.17 4.53 3.26
N ARG A 628 26.51 4.50 3.26
CA ARG A 628 27.30 4.28 4.49
C ARG A 628 27.15 5.40 5.52
N ALA A 629 26.87 6.61 5.08
CA ALA A 629 26.52 7.73 5.97
C ALA A 629 25.06 7.69 6.44
N GLY A 630 24.22 6.83 5.85
CA GLY A 630 22.84 6.59 6.26
C GLY A 630 21.77 7.05 5.28
N LEU A 631 22.11 7.25 4.00
CA LEU A 631 21.12 7.50 2.94
C LEU A 631 20.20 6.27 2.78
N ASP A 632 18.89 6.48 2.96
CA ASP A 632 17.91 5.39 2.99
C ASP A 632 17.32 5.08 1.61
N MET A 633 17.21 6.10 0.75
CA MET A 633 16.60 5.99 -0.58
C MET A 633 17.14 7.05 -1.53
N GLY A 634 16.90 6.90 -2.83
CA GLY A 634 17.31 7.92 -3.81
C GLY A 634 16.55 7.83 -5.11
N ILE A 635 16.34 9.00 -5.71
CA ILE A 635 15.74 9.16 -7.04
C ILE A 635 16.85 8.93 -8.07
N VAL A 636 16.76 7.79 -8.76
CA VAL A 636 17.78 7.27 -9.67
C VAL A 636 17.16 6.61 -10.89
N ASN A 637 17.95 6.44 -11.94
CA ASN A 637 17.60 5.51 -13.00
C ASN A 637 17.87 4.06 -12.54
N ALA A 638 16.82 3.35 -12.14
CA ALA A 638 16.90 1.96 -11.68
C ALA A 638 17.65 1.01 -12.63
N GLY A 639 17.63 1.28 -13.94
CA GLY A 639 18.32 0.45 -14.94
C GLY A 639 19.81 0.72 -15.13
N GLN A 640 20.35 1.82 -14.59
CA GLN A 640 21.71 2.33 -14.86
C GLN A 640 22.57 2.49 -13.59
N LEU A 641 22.35 1.65 -12.57
CA LEU A 641 23.21 1.63 -11.39
C LEU A 641 24.42 0.75 -11.63
N ALA A 642 25.59 1.36 -11.82
CA ALA A 642 26.87 0.65 -11.91
C ALA A 642 27.28 0.04 -10.55
N VAL A 643 28.05 -1.04 -10.59
CA VAL A 643 28.61 -1.68 -9.38
C VAL A 643 29.89 -0.93 -9.00
N TYR A 644 29.99 -0.47 -7.75
CA TYR A 644 31.12 0.36 -7.30
C TYR A 644 32.49 -0.30 -7.51
N GLU A 645 32.57 -1.61 -7.29
CA GLU A 645 33.83 -2.36 -7.43
C GLU A 645 34.28 -2.54 -8.88
N GLU A 646 33.36 -2.42 -9.84
CA GLU A 646 33.66 -2.57 -11.26
C GLU A 646 33.98 -1.27 -11.97
N ILE A 647 33.88 -0.13 -11.27
CA ILE A 647 34.36 1.13 -11.80
C ILE A 647 35.87 1.00 -12.02
N GLU A 648 36.31 1.31 -13.24
CA GLU A 648 37.73 1.27 -13.60
C GLU A 648 38.56 2.05 -12.55
N PRO A 649 39.65 1.49 -12.01
CA PRO A 649 40.35 2.06 -10.85
C PRO A 649 40.76 3.53 -11.00
N GLU A 650 41.28 3.95 -12.16
CA GLU A 650 41.69 5.34 -12.40
C GLU A 650 40.46 6.27 -12.47
N LEU A 651 39.39 5.86 -13.14
CA LEU A 651 38.12 6.59 -13.16
C LEU A 651 37.53 6.70 -11.76
N ARG A 652 37.54 5.62 -10.98
CA ARG A 652 37.03 5.58 -9.60
C ARG A 652 37.78 6.56 -8.71
N GLU A 653 39.12 6.56 -8.77
CA GLU A 653 39.96 7.50 -8.01
C GLU A 653 39.61 8.96 -8.35
N ARG A 654 39.56 9.31 -9.65
CA ARG A 654 39.24 10.67 -10.08
C ARG A 654 37.83 11.11 -9.69
N VAL A 655 36.86 10.20 -9.77
CA VAL A 655 35.49 10.46 -9.32
C VAL A 655 35.45 10.70 -7.81
N GLU A 656 36.16 9.89 -7.01
CA GLU A 656 36.22 10.08 -5.56
C GLU A 656 36.94 11.38 -5.18
N ASP A 657 38.00 11.76 -5.89
CA ASP A 657 38.69 13.02 -5.68
C ASP A 657 37.73 14.22 -5.79
N VAL A 658 36.81 14.17 -6.78
CA VAL A 658 35.77 15.19 -6.96
C VAL A 658 34.69 15.09 -5.88
N LEU A 659 34.12 13.91 -5.64
CA LEU A 659 32.98 13.74 -4.74
C LEU A 659 33.33 13.99 -3.27
N LEU A 660 34.55 13.64 -2.88
CA LEU A 660 35.04 13.77 -1.51
C LEU A 660 35.95 14.99 -1.31
N ASN A 661 36.08 15.83 -2.35
CA ASN A 661 36.89 17.05 -2.33
C ASN A 661 38.31 16.81 -1.75
N ARG A 662 38.98 15.75 -2.20
CA ARG A 662 40.27 15.31 -1.63
C ARG A 662 41.46 16.19 -2.04
N ARG A 663 41.29 16.97 -3.11
CA ARG A 663 42.35 17.76 -3.75
C ARG A 663 41.78 18.91 -4.57
N ASP A 664 42.55 19.99 -4.70
CA ASP A 664 42.11 21.23 -5.35
C ASP A 664 41.92 21.09 -6.88
N ASP A 665 42.74 20.29 -7.54
CA ASP A 665 42.74 20.04 -8.99
C ASP A 665 41.84 18.87 -9.43
N ALA A 666 40.98 18.36 -8.53
CA ALA A 666 40.14 17.17 -8.80
C ALA A 666 39.22 17.35 -10.03
N THR A 667 38.61 18.54 -10.17
CA THR A 667 37.66 18.83 -11.25
C THR A 667 38.36 18.80 -12.61
N GLU A 668 39.49 19.49 -12.75
CA GLU A 668 40.28 19.54 -13.99
C GLU A 668 40.73 18.14 -14.40
N ARG A 669 41.24 17.35 -13.44
CA ARG A 669 41.66 15.97 -13.67
C ARG A 669 40.53 15.08 -14.18
N LEU A 670 39.31 15.22 -13.64
CA LEU A 670 38.19 14.40 -14.08
C LEU A 670 37.69 14.84 -15.46
N VAL A 671 37.64 16.15 -15.74
CA VAL A 671 37.25 16.69 -17.06
C VAL A 671 38.23 16.25 -18.15
N ASP A 672 39.54 16.41 -17.93
CA ASP A 672 40.58 15.99 -18.88
C ASP A 672 40.51 14.47 -19.18
N PHE A 673 40.23 13.67 -18.15
CA PHE A 673 40.06 12.23 -18.30
C PHE A 673 38.76 11.89 -19.03
N ALA A 674 37.66 12.57 -18.69
CA ALA A 674 36.35 12.37 -19.29
C ALA A 674 36.36 12.62 -20.81
N ASP A 675 37.14 13.60 -21.28
CA ASP A 675 37.32 13.87 -22.71
C ASP A 675 38.08 12.74 -23.42
N ARG A 676 39.09 12.15 -22.77
CA ARG A 676 39.78 10.95 -23.29
C ARG A 676 38.87 9.73 -23.34
N VAL A 677 38.01 9.56 -22.34
CA VAL A 677 37.02 8.47 -22.29
C VAL A 677 35.95 8.64 -23.38
N LYS A 678 35.49 9.87 -23.64
CA LYS A 678 34.55 10.20 -24.74
C LYS A 678 35.07 9.74 -26.10
N VAL A 679 36.37 9.88 -26.34
CA VAL A 679 37.04 9.46 -27.59
C VAL A 679 37.13 7.93 -27.67
N LYS A 680 37.52 7.25 -26.59
CA LYS A 680 37.56 5.78 -26.54
C LYS A 680 36.19 5.12 -26.76
N VAL A 681 35.11 5.70 -26.25
CA VAL A 681 33.75 5.14 -26.41
C VAL A 681 33.24 5.27 -27.86
N LYS A 682 33.68 6.29 -28.61
CA LYS A 682 33.40 6.39 -30.06
C LYS A 682 34.13 5.33 -30.89
N GLU A 683 35.29 4.86 -30.45
CA GLU A 683 36.04 3.77 -31.09
C GLU A 683 35.59 2.38 -30.63
N GLN A 684 34.97 2.25 -29.45
CA GLN A 684 34.45 0.98 -28.89
C GLN A 684 32.99 0.65 -29.27
N VAL A 685 32.48 1.21 -30.36
CA VAL A 685 31.34 0.55 -31.03
C VAL A 685 31.90 -0.70 -31.72
N GLN A 686 31.81 -1.84 -31.03
CA GLN A 686 32.27 -3.20 -31.37
C GLN A 686 33.55 -3.67 -30.64
N GLU A 687 33.42 -4.04 -29.37
CA GLU A 687 33.79 -5.40 -28.90
C GLU A 687 33.38 -5.56 -27.44
N LYS A 688 32.49 -6.51 -27.16
CA LYS A 688 32.19 -6.92 -25.79
C LYS A 688 33.38 -7.76 -25.30
N ALA A 689 34.46 -7.13 -24.83
CA ALA A 689 35.71 -7.82 -24.44
C ALA A 689 35.50 -9.00 -23.47
N TRP A 690 34.49 -8.95 -22.60
CA TRP A 690 34.14 -10.08 -21.73
C TRP A 690 33.66 -11.33 -22.49
N ARG A 691 33.16 -11.18 -23.73
CA ARG A 691 32.70 -12.30 -24.57
C ARG A 691 33.81 -13.22 -25.04
N SER A 692 35.07 -12.77 -25.04
CA SER A 692 36.22 -13.62 -25.37
C SER A 692 36.71 -14.45 -24.17
N SER A 693 36.11 -14.28 -22.99
CA SER A 693 36.42 -15.08 -21.79
C SER A 693 35.75 -16.47 -21.81
N SER A 694 36.13 -17.35 -20.89
CA SER A 694 35.52 -18.67 -20.72
C SER A 694 34.02 -18.57 -20.39
N VAL A 695 33.24 -19.61 -20.72
CA VAL A 695 31.80 -19.62 -20.45
C VAL A 695 31.48 -19.41 -18.96
N GLU A 696 32.31 -19.92 -18.06
CA GLU A 696 32.16 -19.71 -16.61
C GLU A 696 32.29 -18.24 -16.23
N GLU A 697 33.32 -17.55 -16.75
CA GLU A 697 33.52 -16.11 -16.48
C GLU A 697 32.44 -15.26 -17.17
N ARG A 698 31.94 -15.68 -18.34
CA ARG A 698 30.82 -14.99 -19.02
C ARG A 698 29.51 -15.11 -18.23
N LEU A 699 29.20 -16.30 -17.70
CA LEU A 699 28.03 -16.53 -16.84
C LEU A 699 28.14 -15.75 -15.53
N LYS A 700 29.32 -15.75 -14.91
CA LYS A 700 29.62 -14.97 -13.71
C LYS A 700 29.46 -13.47 -13.97
N HIS A 701 30.05 -12.95 -15.04
CA HIS A 701 29.91 -11.55 -15.46
C HIS A 701 28.44 -11.19 -15.73
N ALA A 702 27.70 -12.06 -16.44
CA ALA A 702 26.29 -11.84 -16.72
C ALA A 702 25.45 -11.75 -15.44
N LEU A 703 25.74 -12.58 -14.44
CA LEU A 703 25.08 -12.52 -13.12
C LEU A 703 25.42 -11.23 -12.38
N VAL A 704 26.70 -10.88 -12.22
CA VAL A 704 27.10 -9.67 -11.48
C VAL A 704 26.58 -8.40 -12.14
N GLN A 705 26.61 -8.34 -13.48
CA GLN A 705 26.11 -7.19 -14.24
C GLN A 705 24.59 -7.23 -14.52
N GLY A 706 23.93 -8.32 -14.17
CA GLY A 706 22.52 -8.56 -14.48
C GLY A 706 22.21 -8.51 -15.99
N VAL A 707 23.14 -8.96 -16.83
CA VAL A 707 22.99 -9.00 -18.30
C VAL A 707 22.20 -10.25 -18.70
N VAL A 708 21.02 -10.02 -19.26
CA VAL A 708 20.11 -11.08 -19.70
C VAL A 708 20.40 -11.52 -21.15
N ASP A 709 21.09 -10.67 -21.91
CA ASP A 709 21.49 -10.99 -23.28
C ASP A 709 22.50 -12.14 -23.29
N PHE A 710 22.41 -13.05 -24.26
CA PHE A 710 23.29 -14.22 -24.43
C PHE A 710 23.23 -15.29 -23.34
N ILE A 711 22.47 -15.06 -22.25
CA ILE A 711 22.45 -15.99 -21.12
C ILE A 711 22.06 -17.41 -21.53
N GLU A 712 21.09 -17.57 -22.44
CA GLU A 712 20.68 -18.89 -22.95
C GLU A 712 21.80 -19.56 -23.75
N SER A 713 22.50 -18.79 -24.61
CA SER A 713 23.61 -19.33 -25.40
C SER A 713 24.80 -19.73 -24.55
N ASP A 714 25.14 -18.94 -23.53
CA ASP A 714 26.23 -19.28 -22.60
C ASP A 714 25.83 -20.45 -21.69
N THR A 715 24.56 -20.50 -21.28
CA THR A 715 24.04 -21.61 -20.47
C THR A 715 24.07 -22.93 -21.27
N GLU A 716 23.77 -22.91 -22.57
CA GLU A 716 23.89 -24.08 -23.45
C GLU A 716 25.35 -24.52 -23.65
N GLU A 717 26.27 -23.58 -23.86
CA GLU A 717 27.69 -23.89 -23.96
C GLU A 717 28.20 -24.53 -22.66
N ALA A 718 27.82 -23.99 -21.50
CA ALA A 718 28.14 -24.58 -20.21
C ALA A 718 27.48 -25.97 -20.05
N ARG A 719 26.21 -26.14 -20.42
CA ARG A 719 25.51 -27.44 -20.35
C ARG A 719 26.22 -28.52 -21.16
N ARG A 720 26.81 -28.19 -22.30
CA ARG A 720 27.62 -29.13 -23.11
C ARG A 720 28.99 -29.44 -22.49
N LYS A 721 29.53 -28.51 -21.72
CA LYS A 721 30.84 -28.63 -21.05
C LYS A 721 30.76 -29.44 -19.76
N PHE A 722 29.68 -29.27 -18.99
CA PHE A 722 29.48 -29.97 -17.72
C PHE A 722 28.76 -31.32 -17.91
N PRO A 723 29.14 -32.38 -17.18
CA PRO A 723 28.52 -33.71 -17.27
C PRO A 723 27.01 -33.76 -17.04
N LYS A 724 26.49 -32.89 -16.17
CA LYS A 724 25.06 -32.80 -15.85
C LYS A 724 24.60 -31.34 -15.87
N PRO A 725 23.38 -31.02 -16.37
CA PRO A 725 22.83 -29.66 -16.34
C PRO A 725 22.82 -29.05 -14.92
N LEU A 726 22.59 -29.86 -13.88
CA LEU A 726 22.63 -29.42 -12.48
C LEU A 726 23.98 -28.80 -12.08
N GLN A 727 25.09 -29.30 -12.62
CA GLN A 727 26.42 -28.80 -12.29
C GLN A 727 26.70 -27.40 -12.88
N VAL A 728 25.94 -26.99 -13.90
CA VAL A 728 25.97 -25.59 -14.37
C VAL A 728 25.38 -24.66 -13.32
N ILE A 729 24.33 -25.11 -12.61
CA ILE A 729 23.71 -24.39 -11.50
C ILE A 729 24.67 -24.34 -10.32
N GLU A 730 25.11 -25.50 -9.82
CA GLU A 730 25.97 -25.62 -8.64
C GLU A 730 27.38 -25.02 -8.85
N GLY A 731 27.86 -24.97 -10.09
CA GLY A 731 29.17 -24.43 -10.45
C GLY A 731 29.12 -22.94 -10.81
N PRO A 732 29.19 -22.59 -12.12
CA PRO A 732 29.39 -21.20 -12.55
C PRO A 732 28.27 -20.25 -12.13
N LEU A 733 27.01 -20.70 -12.09
CA LEU A 733 25.89 -19.84 -11.70
C LEU A 733 25.90 -19.52 -10.19
N MET A 734 26.09 -20.52 -9.33
CA MET A 734 26.22 -20.30 -7.88
C MET A 734 27.50 -19.53 -7.52
N ALA A 735 28.61 -19.74 -8.23
CA ALA A 735 29.83 -18.94 -8.06
C ALA A 735 29.58 -17.45 -8.36
N GLY A 736 28.82 -17.14 -9.41
CA GLY A 736 28.38 -15.78 -9.70
C GLY A 736 27.47 -15.20 -8.61
N MET A 737 26.50 -15.99 -8.13
CA MET A 737 25.61 -15.55 -7.03
C MET A 737 26.36 -15.37 -5.69
N SER A 738 27.41 -16.14 -5.42
CA SER A 738 28.26 -15.93 -4.24
C SER A 738 28.93 -14.55 -4.28
N VAL A 739 29.48 -14.16 -5.44
CA VAL A 739 30.08 -12.83 -5.62
C VAL A 739 29.04 -11.73 -5.46
N VAL A 740 27.82 -11.91 -5.99
CA VAL A 740 26.71 -10.99 -5.77
C VAL A 740 26.39 -10.84 -4.28
N GLY A 741 26.37 -11.96 -3.54
CA GLY A 741 26.19 -11.98 -2.09
C GLY A 741 27.29 -11.24 -1.33
N ASP A 742 28.56 -11.47 -1.68
CA ASP A 742 29.71 -10.80 -1.08
C ASP A 742 29.69 -9.29 -1.33
N LEU A 743 29.38 -8.87 -2.56
CA LEU A 743 29.27 -7.46 -2.95
C LEU A 743 28.11 -6.76 -2.23
N PHE A 744 26.97 -7.45 -2.10
CA PHE A 744 25.81 -6.93 -1.36
C PHE A 744 26.12 -6.80 0.13
N GLY A 745 26.72 -7.83 0.74
CA GLY A 745 27.13 -7.82 2.15
C GLY A 745 28.19 -6.76 2.46
N ALA A 746 29.05 -6.43 1.50
CA ALA A 746 30.04 -5.35 1.60
C ALA A 746 29.47 -3.94 1.31
N GLY A 747 28.18 -3.82 0.97
CA GLY A 747 27.54 -2.55 0.60
C GLY A 747 28.01 -1.97 -0.73
N LYS A 748 28.65 -2.77 -1.60
CA LYS A 748 29.15 -2.39 -2.93
C LYS A 748 28.15 -2.67 -4.05
N MET A 749 27.10 -3.41 -3.74
CA MET A 749 25.94 -3.69 -4.58
C MET A 749 24.66 -3.49 -3.76
N PHE A 750 23.59 -3.03 -4.41
CA PHE A 750 22.30 -2.74 -3.76
C PHE A 750 21.20 -3.70 -4.19
N LEU A 751 20.11 -3.76 -3.44
CA LEU A 751 19.02 -4.73 -3.65
C LEU A 751 18.51 -4.78 -5.11
N PRO A 752 18.33 -3.67 -5.85
CA PRO A 752 17.88 -3.74 -7.25
C PRO A 752 18.89 -4.40 -8.21
N GLN A 753 20.19 -4.22 -7.96
CA GLN A 753 21.23 -4.90 -8.72
C GLN A 753 21.18 -6.41 -8.45
N VAL A 754 20.97 -6.80 -7.19
CA VAL A 754 20.75 -8.21 -6.80
C VAL A 754 19.51 -8.80 -7.47
N VAL A 755 18.41 -8.04 -7.55
CA VAL A 755 17.18 -8.46 -8.26
C VAL A 755 17.47 -8.68 -9.76
N LYS A 756 18.28 -7.82 -10.37
CA LYS A 756 18.71 -7.97 -11.77
C LYS A 756 19.54 -9.24 -11.97
N SER A 757 20.48 -9.52 -11.05
CA SER A 757 21.25 -10.78 -11.02
C SER A 757 20.34 -12.01 -10.85
N ALA A 758 19.36 -11.94 -9.95
CA ALA A 758 18.38 -13.00 -9.75
C ALA A 758 17.55 -13.28 -11.01
N ARG A 759 17.24 -12.25 -11.81
CA ARG A 759 16.55 -12.43 -13.11
C ARG A 759 17.43 -13.19 -14.12
N VAL A 760 18.72 -12.89 -14.17
CA VAL A 760 19.68 -13.64 -15.01
C VAL A 760 19.75 -15.10 -14.56
N MET A 761 19.87 -15.34 -13.26
CA MET A 761 19.84 -16.67 -12.65
C MET A 761 18.57 -17.43 -13.04
N LYS A 762 17.40 -16.82 -12.85
CA LYS A 762 16.11 -17.43 -13.18
C LYS A 762 15.99 -17.80 -14.66
N LYS A 763 16.46 -16.95 -15.57
CA LYS A 763 16.45 -17.24 -17.01
C LYS A 763 17.41 -18.38 -17.38
N ALA A 764 18.60 -18.42 -16.81
CA ALA A 764 19.55 -19.52 -17.01
C ALA A 764 18.99 -20.86 -16.49
N VAL A 765 18.43 -20.87 -15.28
CA VAL A 765 17.80 -22.06 -14.69
C VAL A 765 16.60 -22.54 -15.52
N ALA A 766 15.73 -21.61 -15.96
CA ALA A 766 14.60 -21.96 -16.81
C ALA A 766 15.03 -22.60 -18.14
N TYR A 767 16.16 -22.17 -18.71
CA TYR A 767 16.74 -22.80 -19.90
C TYR A 767 17.24 -24.23 -19.65
N LEU A 768 17.77 -24.51 -18.45
CA LEU A 768 18.29 -25.84 -18.10
C LEU A 768 17.18 -26.84 -17.74
N MET A 769 16.01 -26.38 -17.28
CA MET A 769 14.91 -27.25 -16.82
C MET A 769 14.54 -28.36 -17.81
N PRO A 770 14.28 -28.10 -19.12
CA PRO A 770 13.90 -29.17 -20.05
C PRO A 770 14.96 -30.27 -20.19
N PHE A 771 16.24 -29.93 -20.06
CA PHE A 771 17.34 -30.90 -20.14
C PHE A 771 17.48 -31.72 -18.87
N MET A 772 17.26 -31.11 -17.70
CA MET A 772 17.19 -31.83 -16.43
C MET A 772 16.02 -32.82 -16.40
N GLU A 773 14.89 -32.45 -17.00
CA GLU A 773 13.74 -33.33 -17.15
C GLU A 773 13.99 -34.46 -18.16
N ALA A 774 14.77 -34.23 -19.22
CA ALA A 774 15.10 -35.26 -20.20
C ALA A 774 16.05 -36.35 -19.64
N GLU A 775 16.81 -36.06 -18.57
CA GLU A 775 17.60 -37.06 -17.84
C GLU A 775 16.73 -38.03 -16.99
N LYS A 776 15.41 -37.81 -16.92
CA LYS A 776 14.47 -38.70 -16.22
C LYS A 776 14.49 -40.11 -16.86
N THR A 777 14.71 -41.13 -16.03
CA THR A 777 14.55 -42.52 -16.46
C THR A 777 13.07 -42.89 -16.49
N ALA A 778 12.49 -43.05 -17.68
CA ALA A 778 11.07 -43.38 -17.82
C ALA A 778 10.76 -44.81 -17.33
N GLY A 779 9.88 -44.95 -16.32
CA GLY A 779 9.24 -46.23 -15.97
C GLY A 779 9.38 -46.75 -14.54
N ALA A 780 10.03 -46.03 -13.62
CA ALA A 780 10.12 -46.42 -12.21
C ALA A 780 8.94 -45.88 -11.38
N LYS A 781 8.44 -46.65 -10.39
CA LYS A 781 7.52 -46.12 -9.38
C LYS A 781 8.24 -45.04 -8.56
N PRO A 782 7.62 -43.89 -8.29
CA PRO A 782 8.25 -42.83 -7.50
C PRO A 782 8.59 -43.34 -6.09
N GLN A 783 9.75 -42.95 -5.56
CA GLN A 783 10.25 -43.34 -4.24
C GLN A 783 9.36 -42.83 -3.10
N ALA A 784 8.88 -41.59 -3.23
CA ALA A 784 7.95 -40.94 -2.32
C ALA A 784 7.30 -39.74 -3.02
N ARG A 785 6.19 -39.24 -2.46
CA ARG A 785 5.45 -38.06 -2.90
C ARG A 785 5.72 -36.88 -1.98
N ILE A 786 6.08 -35.75 -2.55
CA ILE A 786 6.45 -34.53 -1.82
C ILE A 786 5.55 -33.39 -2.28
N VAL A 787 4.92 -32.69 -1.33
CA VAL A 787 4.29 -31.39 -1.60
C VAL A 787 5.30 -30.29 -1.26
N MET A 788 5.61 -29.45 -2.24
CA MET A 788 6.55 -28.34 -2.09
C MET A 788 5.87 -27.00 -2.27
N ALA A 789 6.19 -26.03 -1.42
CA ALA A 789 5.68 -24.66 -1.51
C ALA A 789 6.60 -23.69 -0.78
N THR A 790 6.68 -22.42 -1.20
CA THR A 790 7.13 -21.40 -0.25
C THR A 790 5.95 -20.97 0.61
N VAL A 791 6.19 -20.81 1.90
CA VAL A 791 5.16 -20.36 2.84
C VAL A 791 4.71 -18.94 2.51
N LYS A 792 3.48 -18.60 2.91
CA LYS A 792 2.93 -17.26 2.76
C LYS A 792 3.89 -16.20 3.35
N GLY A 793 4.19 -15.17 2.55
CA GLY A 793 5.17 -14.13 2.87
C GLY A 793 6.57 -14.39 2.32
N ASP A 794 6.85 -15.61 1.85
CA ASP A 794 8.09 -15.96 1.18
C ASP A 794 7.88 -16.04 -0.33
N VAL A 795 8.57 -15.17 -1.06
CA VAL A 795 8.52 -15.06 -2.54
C VAL A 795 9.68 -15.79 -3.22
N HIS A 796 10.62 -16.36 -2.45
CA HIS A 796 11.85 -16.94 -3.00
C HIS A 796 11.59 -18.31 -3.66
N ASP A 797 11.35 -18.32 -4.97
CA ASP A 797 11.01 -19.55 -5.73
C ASP A 797 12.21 -20.37 -6.22
N ILE A 798 13.39 -19.75 -6.38
CA ILE A 798 14.54 -20.36 -7.08
C ILE A 798 15.03 -21.62 -6.36
N GLY A 799 15.29 -21.53 -5.04
CA GLY A 799 15.76 -22.67 -4.26
C GLY A 799 14.75 -23.83 -4.26
N LYS A 800 13.46 -23.51 -4.05
CA LYS A 800 12.36 -24.47 -4.14
C LYS A 800 12.32 -25.18 -5.50
N ASN A 801 12.42 -24.42 -6.59
CA ASN A 801 12.38 -24.98 -7.94
C ASN A 801 13.59 -25.89 -8.21
N ILE A 802 14.79 -25.50 -7.78
CA ILE A 802 15.99 -26.34 -7.91
C ILE A 802 15.83 -27.63 -7.12
N VAL A 803 15.43 -27.55 -5.85
CA VAL A 803 15.19 -28.73 -5.01
C VAL A 803 14.10 -29.62 -5.61
N GLY A 804 13.00 -29.04 -6.10
CA GLY A 804 11.92 -29.77 -6.76
C GLY A 804 12.40 -30.54 -7.98
N VAL A 805 13.20 -29.92 -8.85
CA VAL A 805 13.77 -30.60 -10.02
C VAL A 805 14.78 -31.68 -9.59
N VAL A 806 15.64 -31.42 -8.60
CA VAL A 806 16.59 -32.42 -8.06
C VAL A 806 15.86 -33.64 -7.51
N LEU A 807 14.79 -33.43 -6.74
CA LEU A 807 13.95 -34.51 -6.21
C LEU A 807 13.30 -35.31 -7.34
N GLN A 808 12.74 -34.64 -8.35
CA GLN A 808 12.19 -35.31 -9.53
C GLN A 808 13.25 -36.12 -10.31
N CYS A 809 14.48 -35.61 -10.46
CA CYS A 809 15.59 -36.35 -11.07
C CYS A 809 16.00 -37.59 -10.25
N ASN A 810 15.73 -37.60 -8.94
CA ASN A 810 15.95 -38.74 -8.04
C ASN A 810 14.69 -39.61 -7.87
N ASN A 811 13.74 -39.55 -8.82
CA ASN A 811 12.55 -40.39 -8.87
C ASN A 811 11.57 -40.14 -7.70
N TYR A 812 11.45 -38.90 -7.20
CA TYR A 812 10.35 -38.47 -6.33
C TYR A 812 9.20 -37.84 -7.13
N GLU A 813 7.97 -38.01 -6.66
CA GLU A 813 6.81 -37.30 -7.21
C GLU A 813 6.64 -35.96 -6.49
N VAL A 814 6.95 -34.85 -7.17
CA VAL A 814 6.89 -33.50 -6.58
C VAL A 814 5.63 -32.77 -7.04
N ILE A 815 4.82 -32.34 -6.08
CA ILE A 815 3.60 -31.53 -6.25
C ILE A 815 3.92 -30.12 -5.75
N ASP A 816 4.23 -29.25 -6.69
CA ASP A 816 4.63 -27.88 -6.42
C ASP A 816 3.40 -26.94 -6.38
N LEU A 817 3.15 -26.32 -5.24
CA LEU A 817 2.05 -25.38 -5.03
C LEU A 817 2.40 -23.93 -5.38
N GLY A 818 3.65 -23.67 -5.76
CA GLY A 818 4.16 -22.35 -6.10
C GLY A 818 4.68 -21.58 -4.88
N VAL A 819 4.52 -20.26 -4.94
CA VAL A 819 5.00 -19.34 -3.88
C VAL A 819 3.88 -18.67 -3.11
N MET A 820 4.23 -18.15 -1.92
CA MET A 820 3.33 -17.44 -1.01
C MET A 820 2.10 -18.27 -0.62
N VAL A 821 2.27 -19.58 -0.47
CA VAL A 821 1.16 -20.51 -0.26
C VAL A 821 0.76 -20.51 1.22
N PRO A 822 -0.53 -20.27 1.55
CA PRO A 822 -1.01 -20.39 2.93
C PRO A 822 -0.77 -21.80 3.47
N ALA A 823 -0.34 -21.90 4.74
CA ALA A 823 -0.09 -23.19 5.40
C ALA A 823 -1.30 -24.13 5.32
N ALA A 824 -2.53 -23.59 5.41
CA ALA A 824 -3.76 -24.35 5.23
C ALA A 824 -3.83 -25.06 3.87
N LYS A 825 -3.49 -24.37 2.77
CA LYS A 825 -3.48 -24.96 1.42
C LYS A 825 -2.39 -26.00 1.25
N ILE A 826 -1.22 -25.80 1.87
CA ILE A 826 -0.13 -26.80 1.88
C ILE A 826 -0.61 -28.08 2.57
N LEU A 827 -1.20 -27.94 3.76
CA LEU A 827 -1.70 -29.08 4.55
C LEU A 827 -2.89 -29.78 3.91
N GLU A 828 -3.83 -29.02 3.33
CA GLU A 828 -4.98 -29.55 2.60
C GLU A 828 -4.52 -30.35 1.39
N THR A 829 -3.60 -29.80 0.59
CA THR A 829 -3.04 -30.51 -0.57
C THR A 829 -2.29 -31.75 -0.13
N ALA A 830 -1.42 -31.65 0.89
CA ALA A 830 -0.66 -32.79 1.42
C ALA A 830 -1.57 -33.94 1.84
N ARG A 831 -2.71 -33.65 2.47
CA ARG A 831 -3.74 -34.65 2.79
C ARG A 831 -4.44 -35.20 1.56
N ALA A 832 -4.89 -34.32 0.65
CA ALA A 832 -5.62 -34.71 -0.55
C ALA A 832 -4.80 -35.65 -1.45
N VAL A 833 -3.48 -35.44 -1.50
CA VAL A 833 -2.57 -36.22 -2.33
C VAL A 833 -1.83 -37.31 -1.56
N ASN A 834 -2.11 -37.52 -0.26
CA ASN A 834 -1.36 -38.44 0.61
C ASN A 834 0.16 -38.28 0.46
N ALA A 835 0.66 -37.05 0.63
CA ALA A 835 2.08 -36.77 0.53
C ALA A 835 2.87 -37.44 1.67
N ASP A 836 4.00 -38.04 1.34
CA ASP A 836 4.94 -38.63 2.31
C ASP A 836 5.76 -37.55 3.02
N ILE A 837 6.05 -36.44 2.32
CA ILE A 837 6.88 -35.33 2.81
C ILE A 837 6.24 -33.98 2.42
N VAL A 838 6.35 -32.99 3.31
CA VAL A 838 6.07 -31.58 3.02
C VAL A 838 7.40 -30.82 3.07
N GLY A 839 7.75 -30.16 1.96
CA GLY A 839 9.05 -29.50 1.73
C GLY A 839 8.94 -28.01 1.47
#